data_AF-A0A954LZ96-F1
#
_entry.id   AF-A0A954LZ96-F1
#
_cell.length_a   1.000
_cell.length_b   1.000
_cell.length_c   1.000
_cell.angle_alpha   90.00
_cell.angle_beta   90.00
_cell.angle_gamma   90.00
#
_symmetry.space_group_name_H-M   'P 1'
#
loop_
_entity.id
_entity.type
_entity.pdbx_description
1 polymer ?
#
loop_
_entity_poly.entity_id
_entity_poly.type
_entity_poly.pdbx_seq_one_letter_code
_entity_poly.pdbx_strand_id
1 'polypeptide(L)'
;MPSPATVGRKRSRSIGLCLLIVLPCTTLRADDAAKIEFFESRIRPVLIDQCYSCHNSGGTAEGDLSVDHRDAVRKGGASGPAIDLKSPIESLLLQVIRHEVDGQRMPEDAPKLDDRVIADFEQWVADGAVDPRDEPPSEDELASLTSWKGVRDRRMKHWSFRPITDPAPPDVGNEDWTEHAIDRFVLAKLEESGLTPSPLADRRTLIRRLTFALTGLPPTPEQIDRFLANDSEEAYGRLVDDLLDSTHFGERWARHWMDWVRYSETHGSEGDPTIPFAWRYRDYLIRALNADVPYDQLLKEHIAGDLLSEPRLNEELGINESMIGAAQYRFVQHGFAPTDAHEELVRFTDDQIDVISKAFLGLTVSCSRCHDHKFDPISQQDFYALFGIMISNRPATVTVDTPERQARHRDEMASLKQQIREELADNWLATLDLSGEQWSSAVDQAEDIKHPLHVWKQLQSLSNEEFATEWSRLANEFEQSRERLEKRQQESFPWRADLSDPNELEHWFSHGNGLTNDAPHPAGEFAIALQGDRVLTDILPGGVYSHTLSSKDNGVLSSPRIRLADKHLYLRVRGNGDARARYVVQHYPRRGTVYPIQSLKDGKEQWVHWDMTYWQGEDIYIEVSTAADQPVESNLGADRSWFGVTEAVLLSEEQQQAGLTPRDEMAESLSPLFDAAKQTPSTTPLSL
;
A
#
# COMPACT_ATOMS: atom_id res chain seq x y z
N MET A 1 11.82 -38.93 -52.89
CA MET A 1 10.75 -39.90 -53.20
C MET A 1 9.64 -39.70 -52.16
N PRO A 2 8.35 -39.61 -52.51
CA PRO A 2 7.69 -39.43 -53.82
C PRO A 2 7.24 -37.95 -54.01
N SER A 3 7.63 -37.26 -55.08
CA SER A 3 6.92 -37.05 -56.37
C SER A 3 5.63 -36.19 -56.29
N PRO A 4 5.66 -34.94 -56.78
CA PRO A 4 4.48 -34.11 -56.96
C PRO A 4 3.82 -34.36 -58.34
N ALA A 5 2.49 -34.45 -58.36
CA ALA A 5 1.71 -34.60 -59.58
C ALA A 5 1.47 -33.24 -60.25
N THR A 6 2.03 -33.08 -61.44
CA THR A 6 1.74 -32.04 -62.44
C THR A 6 0.31 -32.14 -62.97
N VAL A 7 -0.43 -31.03 -63.00
CA VAL A 7 -1.61 -30.87 -63.88
C VAL A 7 -1.43 -29.60 -64.72
N GLY A 8 -1.45 -29.82 -66.03
CA GLY A 8 -1.09 -28.86 -67.06
C GLY A 8 -2.15 -27.82 -67.38
N ARG A 9 -1.66 -26.64 -67.77
CA ARG A 9 -2.39 -25.57 -68.46
C ARG A 9 -2.94 -26.08 -69.80
N LYS A 10 -4.25 -26.03 -69.98
CA LYS A 10 -4.88 -25.95 -71.32
C LYS A 10 -5.37 -24.52 -71.55
N ARG A 11 -4.76 -23.84 -72.51
CA ARG A 11 -5.24 -22.58 -73.08
C ARG A 11 -6.42 -22.90 -74.01
N SER A 12 -7.61 -22.43 -73.68
CA SER A 12 -8.73 -22.32 -74.61
C SER A 12 -8.92 -20.85 -74.96
N ARG A 13 -8.71 -20.51 -76.24
CA ARG A 13 -9.08 -19.22 -76.82
C ARG A 13 -10.59 -19.26 -77.10
N SER A 14 -11.37 -18.48 -76.37
CA SER A 14 -12.77 -18.21 -76.68
C SER A 14 -12.91 -16.73 -76.93
N ILE A 15 -13.04 -16.36 -78.20
CA ILE A 15 -13.42 -15.02 -78.65
C ILE A 15 -14.90 -14.86 -78.32
N GLY A 16 -15.19 -14.13 -77.25
CA GLY A 16 -16.54 -13.74 -76.84
C GLY A 16 -16.72 -12.25 -77.04
N LEU A 17 -17.49 -11.89 -78.06
CA LEU A 17 -17.96 -10.53 -78.34
C LEU A 17 -18.96 -10.13 -77.24
N CYS A 18 -18.50 -9.39 -76.22
CA CYS A 18 -19.38 -8.81 -75.21
C CYS A 18 -19.83 -7.41 -75.64
N LEU A 19 -21.11 -7.31 -75.95
CA LEU A 19 -21.88 -6.08 -76.13
C LEU A 19 -21.71 -5.18 -74.89
N LEU A 20 -21.19 -3.96 -75.09
CA LEU A 20 -21.25 -2.88 -74.10
C LEU A 20 -22.71 -2.41 -73.97
N ILE A 21 -23.41 -2.88 -72.94
CA ILE A 21 -24.62 -2.23 -72.43
C ILE A 21 -24.14 -1.29 -71.32
N VAL A 22 -24.13 0.01 -71.63
CA VAL A 22 -23.96 1.07 -70.63
C VAL A 22 -25.24 1.10 -69.79
N LEU A 23 -25.19 0.53 -68.60
CA LEU A 23 -26.18 0.68 -67.54
C LEU A 23 -25.73 1.83 -66.63
N PRO A 24 -26.39 3.01 -66.66
CA PRO A 24 -26.12 4.06 -65.69
C PRO A 24 -27.05 3.87 -64.49
N CYS A 25 -26.67 3.05 -63.50
CA CYS A 25 -27.30 3.10 -62.17
C CYS A 25 -26.55 2.23 -61.16
N THR A 26 -25.62 2.79 -60.39
CA THR A 26 -25.13 2.19 -59.11
C THR A 26 -24.41 3.19 -58.19
N THR A 27 -24.37 4.48 -58.50
CA THR A 27 -23.67 5.47 -57.66
C THR A 27 -24.46 5.89 -56.41
N LEU A 28 -25.81 5.80 -56.40
CA LEU A 28 -26.60 6.22 -55.23
C LEU A 28 -26.49 5.30 -54.01
N ARG A 29 -26.28 3.99 -54.18
CA ARG A 29 -26.26 3.04 -53.04
C ARG A 29 -24.98 3.07 -52.20
N ALA A 30 -23.87 3.51 -52.78
CA ALA A 30 -22.59 3.60 -52.07
C ALA A 30 -22.55 4.80 -51.12
N ASP A 31 -23.21 5.90 -51.50
CA ASP A 31 -23.25 7.14 -50.71
C ASP A 31 -24.12 6.97 -49.44
N ASP A 32 -25.27 6.29 -49.54
CA ASP A 32 -26.11 5.97 -48.38
C ASP A 32 -25.44 4.98 -47.41
N ALA A 33 -24.69 4.00 -47.93
CA ALA A 33 -23.95 3.05 -47.09
C ALA A 33 -22.84 3.73 -46.29
N ALA A 34 -22.09 4.66 -46.90
CA ALA A 34 -21.04 5.42 -46.23
C ALA A 34 -21.62 6.34 -45.13
N LYS A 35 -22.79 6.95 -45.36
CA LYS A 35 -23.47 7.78 -44.35
C LYS A 35 -24.00 6.96 -43.17
N ILE A 36 -24.51 5.75 -43.44
CA ILE A 36 -24.92 4.81 -42.37
C ILE A 36 -23.69 4.37 -41.55
N GLU A 37 -22.58 4.02 -42.21
CA GLU A 37 -21.34 3.66 -41.52
C GLU A 37 -20.80 4.82 -40.67
N PHE A 38 -20.85 6.05 -41.19
CA PHE A 38 -20.48 7.25 -40.44
C PHE A 38 -21.36 7.40 -39.19
N PHE A 39 -22.67 7.26 -39.31
CA PHE A 39 -23.58 7.31 -38.16
C PHE A 39 -23.26 6.24 -37.11
N GLU A 40 -23.15 4.97 -37.52
CA GLU A 40 -22.90 3.85 -36.60
C GLU A 40 -21.53 3.93 -35.92
N SER A 41 -20.51 4.48 -36.59
CA SER A 41 -19.15 4.55 -36.07
C SER A 41 -18.80 5.85 -35.34
N ARG A 42 -19.44 6.98 -35.69
CA ARG A 42 -19.09 8.33 -35.18
C ARG A 42 -20.17 8.95 -34.30
N ILE A 43 -21.45 8.69 -34.58
CA ILE A 43 -22.57 9.40 -33.94
C ILE A 43 -23.27 8.54 -32.89
N ARG A 44 -23.74 7.34 -33.28
CA ARG A 44 -24.50 6.44 -32.40
C ARG A 44 -23.77 6.12 -31.09
N PRO A 45 -22.45 5.84 -31.07
CA PRO A 45 -21.74 5.58 -29.82
C PRO A 45 -21.80 6.77 -28.86
N VAL A 46 -21.70 8.00 -29.37
CA VAL A 46 -21.80 9.22 -28.56
C VAL A 46 -23.21 9.43 -28.04
N LEU A 47 -24.24 9.21 -28.87
CA LEU A 47 -25.63 9.28 -28.42
C LEU A 47 -25.91 8.28 -27.29
N ILE A 48 -25.43 7.04 -27.44
CA ILE A 48 -25.59 6.01 -26.41
C ILE A 48 -24.87 6.41 -25.12
N ASP A 49 -23.60 6.83 -25.21
CA ASP A 49 -22.77 7.03 -24.03
C ASP A 49 -22.98 8.40 -23.35
N GLN A 50 -23.48 9.41 -24.05
CA GLN A 50 -23.61 10.80 -23.54
C GLN A 50 -25.05 11.32 -23.50
N CYS A 51 -26.02 10.65 -24.13
CA CYS A 51 -27.38 11.18 -24.27
C CYS A 51 -28.48 10.21 -23.81
N TYR A 52 -28.33 8.91 -24.03
CA TYR A 52 -29.40 7.94 -23.76
C TYR A 52 -29.78 7.83 -22.29
N SER A 53 -28.90 8.17 -21.34
CA SER A 53 -29.24 8.14 -19.91
C SER A 53 -30.42 9.06 -19.58
N CYS A 54 -30.53 10.20 -20.27
CA CYS A 54 -31.53 11.24 -20.03
C CYS A 54 -32.54 11.43 -21.19
N HIS A 55 -32.17 11.04 -22.42
CA HIS A 55 -32.96 11.25 -23.64
C HIS A 55 -33.23 9.95 -24.41
N ASN A 56 -34.10 9.11 -23.85
CA ASN A 56 -34.54 7.85 -24.43
C ASN A 56 -36.07 7.71 -24.47
N SER A 57 -36.55 6.76 -25.27
CA SER A 57 -37.96 6.45 -25.44
C SER A 57 -38.53 5.49 -24.40
N GLY A 58 -37.66 4.87 -23.59
CA GLY A 58 -38.01 3.88 -22.55
C GLY A 58 -38.37 4.47 -21.19
N GLY A 59 -38.76 5.74 -21.14
CA GLY A 59 -39.31 6.39 -19.93
C GLY A 59 -38.46 7.51 -19.33
N THR A 60 -37.26 7.77 -19.84
CA THR A 60 -36.45 8.94 -19.45
C THR A 60 -36.25 9.83 -20.67
N ALA A 61 -37.16 10.80 -20.86
CA ALA A 61 -37.16 11.73 -21.99
C ALA A 61 -37.11 13.17 -21.45
N GLU A 62 -36.00 13.57 -20.85
CA GLU A 62 -35.84 14.93 -20.32
C GLU A 62 -36.03 15.97 -21.44
N GLY A 63 -36.76 17.04 -21.11
CA GLY A 63 -37.17 18.02 -22.11
C GLY A 63 -38.10 17.47 -23.19
N ASP A 64 -38.80 16.36 -22.95
CA ASP A 64 -39.60 15.59 -23.92
C ASP A 64 -38.80 15.12 -25.15
N LEU A 65 -37.47 15.04 -25.04
CA LEU A 65 -36.57 14.65 -26.12
C LEU A 65 -36.14 13.19 -25.97
N SER A 66 -36.23 12.43 -27.06
CA SER A 66 -35.54 11.14 -27.20
C SER A 66 -34.61 11.16 -28.40
N VAL A 67 -33.42 10.58 -28.24
CA VAL A 67 -32.40 10.50 -29.31
C VAL A 67 -32.07 9.08 -29.76
N ASP A 68 -32.88 8.11 -29.36
CA ASP A 68 -32.62 6.68 -29.52
C ASP A 68 -33.15 6.04 -30.80
N HIS A 69 -34.00 6.76 -31.55
CA HIS A 69 -34.47 6.38 -32.88
C HIS A 69 -34.73 7.63 -33.75
N ARG A 70 -34.73 7.46 -35.07
CA ARG A 70 -34.67 8.55 -36.05
C ARG A 70 -35.78 9.57 -35.88
N ASP A 71 -37.01 9.10 -35.78
CA ASP A 71 -38.19 9.96 -35.82
C ASP A 71 -38.29 10.84 -34.57
N ALA A 72 -37.89 10.34 -33.39
CA ALA A 72 -37.83 11.15 -32.18
C ALA A 72 -36.75 12.23 -32.23
N VAL A 73 -35.54 11.91 -32.71
CA VAL A 73 -34.46 12.91 -32.84
C VAL A 73 -34.91 14.07 -33.74
N ARG A 74 -35.59 13.75 -34.85
CA ARG A 74 -36.06 14.77 -35.80
C ARG A 74 -37.25 15.56 -35.26
N LYS A 75 -38.17 14.90 -34.57
CA LYS A 75 -39.31 15.57 -33.91
C LYS A 75 -38.84 16.56 -32.85
N GLY A 76 -37.77 16.23 -32.14
CA GLY A 76 -37.26 17.02 -31.02
C GLY A 76 -38.17 16.96 -29.78
N GLY A 77 -37.90 17.87 -28.85
CA GLY A 77 -38.57 17.92 -27.54
C GLY A 77 -39.46 19.14 -27.35
N ALA A 78 -39.69 19.52 -26.09
CA ALA A 78 -40.54 20.65 -25.70
C ALA A 78 -40.06 22.01 -26.27
N SER A 79 -38.77 22.13 -26.60
CA SER A 79 -38.17 23.32 -27.22
C SER A 79 -38.22 23.33 -28.76
N GLY A 80 -38.86 22.34 -29.38
CA GLY A 80 -39.00 22.22 -30.83
C GLY A 80 -38.06 21.17 -31.45
N PRO A 81 -37.95 21.13 -32.79
CA PRO A 81 -37.14 20.15 -33.51
C PRO A 81 -35.67 20.19 -33.11
N ALA A 82 -35.08 19.05 -32.76
CA ALA A 82 -33.66 18.99 -32.40
C ALA A 82 -32.76 19.09 -33.65
N ILE A 83 -33.25 18.61 -34.80
CA ILE A 83 -32.58 18.67 -36.10
C ILE A 83 -33.43 19.45 -37.10
N ASP A 84 -32.85 20.49 -37.71
CA ASP A 84 -33.43 21.20 -38.83
C ASP A 84 -32.68 20.86 -40.12
N LEU A 85 -33.29 20.04 -40.98
CA LEU A 85 -32.70 19.65 -42.25
C LEU A 85 -32.72 20.75 -43.32
N LYS A 86 -33.47 21.84 -43.11
CA LYS A 86 -33.48 23.00 -44.02
C LYS A 86 -32.35 23.95 -43.68
N SER A 87 -32.03 24.07 -42.39
CA SER A 87 -30.90 24.84 -41.86
C SER A 87 -30.03 23.97 -40.94
N PRO A 88 -29.26 22.99 -41.47
CA PRO A 88 -28.47 22.04 -40.68
C PRO A 88 -27.66 22.67 -39.54
N ILE A 89 -26.94 23.76 -39.83
CA ILE A 89 -26.05 24.46 -38.88
C ILE A 89 -26.83 25.14 -37.73
N GLU A 90 -28.10 25.49 -37.96
CA GLU A 90 -28.98 26.12 -36.98
C GLU A 90 -29.75 25.09 -36.13
N SER A 91 -29.52 23.79 -36.34
CA SER A 91 -30.16 22.73 -35.54
C SER A 91 -29.93 22.93 -34.05
N LEU A 92 -31.01 22.88 -33.25
CA LEU A 92 -30.95 23.09 -31.81
C LEU A 92 -29.99 22.12 -31.11
N LEU A 93 -29.93 20.86 -31.57
CA LEU A 93 -28.96 19.87 -31.07
C LEU A 93 -27.53 20.40 -31.16
N LEU A 94 -27.13 20.98 -32.30
CA LEU A 94 -25.78 21.51 -32.50
C LEU A 94 -25.52 22.71 -31.58
N GLN A 95 -26.47 23.63 -31.45
CA GLN A 95 -26.33 24.79 -30.56
C GLN A 95 -26.16 24.37 -29.09
N VAL A 96 -26.93 23.38 -28.64
CA VAL A 96 -26.90 22.86 -27.26
C VAL A 96 -25.60 22.11 -26.97
N ILE A 97 -25.09 21.27 -27.88
CA ILE A 97 -23.79 20.58 -27.68
C ILE A 97 -22.59 21.51 -27.86
N ARG A 98 -22.75 22.62 -28.60
CA ARG A 98 -21.74 23.71 -28.69
C ARG A 98 -21.75 24.62 -27.46
N HIS A 99 -22.76 24.49 -26.60
CA HIS A 99 -23.03 25.34 -25.42
C HIS A 99 -23.35 26.80 -25.78
N GLU A 100 -24.05 27.01 -26.90
CA GLU A 100 -24.43 28.33 -27.42
C GLU A 100 -25.79 28.82 -26.88
N VAL A 101 -26.59 27.93 -26.27
CA VAL A 101 -27.89 28.25 -25.69
C VAL A 101 -27.77 28.39 -24.17
N ASP A 102 -28.05 29.58 -23.64
CA ASP A 102 -28.01 29.83 -22.21
C ASP A 102 -29.04 28.97 -21.46
N GLY A 103 -28.58 28.25 -20.43
CA GLY A 103 -29.41 27.35 -19.63
C GLY A 103 -29.74 26.00 -20.29
N GLN A 104 -29.25 25.73 -21.50
CA GLN A 104 -29.41 24.44 -22.18
C GLN A 104 -28.07 23.99 -22.76
N ARG A 105 -27.31 23.24 -21.95
CA ARG A 105 -25.99 22.72 -22.31
C ARG A 105 -26.00 21.21 -22.16
N MET A 106 -25.59 20.50 -23.20
CA MET A 106 -25.45 19.04 -23.16
C MET A 106 -24.00 18.62 -23.47
N PRO A 107 -23.48 17.58 -22.81
CA PRO A 107 -24.09 16.87 -21.67
C PRO A 107 -24.15 17.76 -20.40
N GLU A 108 -25.22 17.64 -19.61
CA GLU A 108 -25.47 18.53 -18.45
C GLU A 108 -24.45 18.32 -17.31
N ASP A 109 -24.23 17.07 -16.92
CA ASP A 109 -23.30 16.69 -15.85
C ASP A 109 -21.89 16.33 -16.35
N ALA A 110 -21.53 16.74 -17.56
CA ALA A 110 -20.22 16.44 -18.13
C ALA A 110 -19.59 17.63 -18.88
N PRO A 111 -18.24 17.64 -19.04
CA PRO A 111 -17.59 18.61 -19.90
C PRO A 111 -18.19 18.60 -21.32
N LYS A 112 -18.12 19.75 -21.97
CA LYS A 112 -18.45 19.93 -23.39
C LYS A 112 -17.77 18.84 -24.23
N LEU A 113 -18.48 18.34 -25.25
CA LEU A 113 -17.93 17.37 -26.18
C LEU A 113 -16.70 17.95 -26.91
N ASP A 114 -15.75 17.08 -27.25
CA ASP A 114 -14.57 17.45 -28.02
C ASP A 114 -14.97 18.08 -29.36
N ASP A 115 -14.23 19.10 -29.81
CA ASP A 115 -14.53 19.83 -31.04
C ASP A 115 -14.59 18.91 -32.27
N ARG A 116 -13.83 17.82 -32.30
CA ARG A 116 -13.90 16.83 -33.37
C ARG A 116 -15.21 16.05 -33.35
N VAL A 117 -15.73 15.71 -32.16
CA VAL A 117 -17.03 15.04 -32.03
C VAL A 117 -18.14 15.99 -32.45
N ILE A 118 -18.08 17.27 -32.04
CA ILE A 118 -19.03 18.29 -32.49
C ILE A 118 -18.98 18.42 -34.02
N ALA A 119 -17.78 18.47 -34.61
CA ALA A 119 -17.63 18.50 -36.06
C ALA A 119 -18.22 17.25 -36.75
N ASP A 120 -18.12 16.06 -36.14
CA ASP A 120 -18.79 14.86 -36.65
C ASP A 120 -20.32 15.00 -36.62
N PHE A 121 -20.89 15.56 -35.55
CA PHE A 121 -22.34 15.87 -35.50
C PHE A 121 -22.74 16.91 -36.55
N GLU A 122 -21.92 17.94 -36.78
CA GLU A 122 -22.15 18.94 -37.82
C GLU A 122 -22.17 18.31 -39.22
N GLN A 123 -21.18 17.48 -39.51
CA GLN A 123 -21.07 16.70 -40.75
C GLN A 123 -22.32 15.81 -40.91
N TRP A 124 -22.68 15.04 -39.87
CA TRP A 124 -23.83 14.15 -39.91
C TRP A 124 -25.15 14.87 -40.17
N VAL A 125 -25.38 16.00 -39.50
CA VAL A 125 -26.59 16.81 -39.69
C VAL A 125 -26.60 17.44 -41.09
N ALA A 126 -25.46 17.94 -41.56
CA ALA A 126 -25.30 18.46 -42.93
C ALA A 126 -25.55 17.39 -44.01
N ASP A 127 -25.17 16.14 -43.74
CA ASP A 127 -25.38 14.98 -44.62
C ASP A 127 -26.82 14.43 -44.55
N GLY A 128 -27.73 15.15 -43.89
CA GLY A 128 -29.16 14.82 -43.83
C GLY A 128 -29.60 14.06 -42.58
N ALA A 129 -28.73 13.98 -41.56
CA ALA A 129 -28.95 13.22 -40.34
C ALA A 129 -29.45 11.81 -40.63
N VAL A 130 -28.67 11.06 -41.42
CA VAL A 130 -28.98 9.67 -41.79
C VAL A 130 -28.91 8.80 -40.54
N ASP A 131 -30.00 8.11 -40.25
CA ASP A 131 -30.15 7.27 -39.06
C ASP A 131 -30.95 6.01 -39.45
N PRO A 132 -30.35 4.80 -39.32
CA PRO A 132 -30.99 3.54 -39.68
C PRO A 132 -31.96 3.01 -38.59
N ARG A 133 -32.10 3.69 -37.45
CA ARG A 133 -32.97 3.26 -36.34
C ARG A 133 -34.41 3.72 -36.58
N ASP A 134 -35.19 2.92 -37.30
CA ASP A 134 -36.57 3.25 -37.67
C ASP A 134 -37.57 3.16 -36.50
N GLU A 135 -37.32 2.28 -35.53
CA GLU A 135 -38.19 2.00 -34.39
C GLU A 135 -37.46 2.27 -33.06
N PRO A 136 -38.17 2.62 -31.99
CA PRO A 136 -37.58 2.73 -30.66
C PRO A 136 -36.97 1.38 -30.23
N PRO A 137 -35.84 1.38 -29.51
CA PRO A 137 -35.28 0.15 -28.94
C PRO A 137 -36.30 -0.47 -27.97
N SER A 138 -36.32 -1.80 -27.88
CA SER A 138 -37.06 -2.49 -26.81
C SER A 138 -36.48 -2.13 -25.43
N GLU A 139 -37.28 -2.31 -24.37
CA GLU A 139 -36.81 -2.05 -23.00
C GLU A 139 -35.53 -2.84 -22.66
N ASP A 140 -35.45 -4.11 -23.10
CA ASP A 140 -34.28 -4.97 -22.89
C ASP A 140 -33.04 -4.46 -23.66
N GLU A 141 -33.23 -4.00 -24.91
CA GLU A 141 -32.15 -3.40 -25.70
C GLU A 141 -31.66 -2.09 -25.09
N LEU A 142 -32.58 -1.22 -24.67
CA LEU A 142 -32.25 0.03 -24.03
C LEU A 142 -31.51 -0.21 -22.71
N ALA A 143 -32.01 -1.12 -21.87
CA ALA A 143 -31.34 -1.52 -20.63
C ALA A 143 -29.94 -2.11 -20.91
N SER A 144 -29.77 -2.89 -21.98
CA SER A 144 -28.45 -3.37 -22.40
C SER A 144 -27.54 -2.26 -22.93
N LEU A 145 -28.07 -1.12 -23.38
CA LEU A 145 -27.28 0.00 -23.88
C LEU A 145 -26.90 0.96 -22.76
N THR A 146 -27.79 1.20 -21.79
CA THR A 146 -27.62 2.20 -20.73
C THR A 146 -27.14 1.62 -19.40
N SER A 147 -27.36 0.33 -19.13
CA SER A 147 -26.84 -0.29 -17.91
C SER A 147 -25.31 -0.26 -17.88
N TRP A 148 -24.75 -0.13 -16.68
CA TRP A 148 -23.31 -0.19 -16.49
C TRP A 148 -22.68 -1.45 -17.12
N LYS A 149 -23.31 -2.62 -16.95
CA LYS A 149 -22.85 -3.87 -17.58
C LYS A 149 -22.73 -3.72 -19.10
N GLY A 150 -23.74 -3.14 -19.74
CA GLY A 150 -23.74 -2.87 -21.18
C GLY A 150 -22.64 -1.92 -21.62
N VAL A 151 -22.47 -0.80 -20.90
CA VAL A 151 -21.42 0.19 -21.11
C VAL A 151 -20.03 -0.45 -20.98
N ARG A 152 -19.80 -1.17 -19.89
CA ARG A 152 -18.55 -1.88 -19.61
C ARG A 152 -18.22 -2.90 -20.71
N ASP A 153 -19.18 -3.75 -21.09
CA ASP A 153 -18.96 -4.78 -22.10
C ASP A 153 -18.67 -4.18 -23.50
N ARG A 154 -19.17 -2.97 -23.81
CA ARG A 154 -18.78 -2.23 -25.02
C ARG A 154 -17.35 -1.70 -24.91
N ARG A 155 -16.98 -1.07 -23.78
CA ARG A 155 -15.64 -0.52 -23.57
C ARG A 155 -14.55 -1.58 -23.54
N MET A 156 -14.85 -2.78 -23.02
CA MET A 156 -13.97 -3.95 -23.07
C MET A 156 -13.60 -4.39 -24.51
N LYS A 157 -14.30 -3.91 -25.55
CA LYS A 157 -13.95 -4.17 -26.95
C LYS A 157 -12.82 -3.27 -27.46
N HIS A 158 -12.43 -2.22 -26.72
CA HIS A 158 -11.32 -1.35 -27.08
C HIS A 158 -10.01 -2.14 -27.11
N TRP A 159 -9.10 -1.78 -28.03
CA TRP A 159 -7.93 -2.59 -28.36
C TRP A 159 -7.01 -2.88 -27.15
N SER A 160 -6.90 -1.95 -26.20
CA SER A 160 -6.05 -2.07 -25.02
C SER A 160 -6.58 -3.10 -24.00
N PHE A 161 -7.87 -3.43 -24.04
CA PHE A 161 -8.50 -4.44 -23.18
C PHE A 161 -8.65 -5.79 -23.87
N ARG A 162 -8.16 -5.92 -25.12
CA ARG A 162 -8.18 -7.18 -25.85
C ARG A 162 -6.85 -7.91 -25.65
N PRO A 163 -6.85 -9.25 -25.68
CA PRO A 163 -5.62 -10.03 -25.71
C PRO A 163 -4.71 -9.59 -26.88
N ILE A 164 -3.41 -9.47 -26.60
CA ILE A 164 -2.40 -9.17 -27.62
C ILE A 164 -2.35 -10.33 -28.62
N THR A 165 -2.37 -10.03 -29.91
CA THR A 165 -2.21 -11.01 -30.99
C THR A 165 -0.86 -10.85 -31.68
N ASP A 166 -0.43 -11.85 -32.44
CA ASP A 166 0.80 -11.82 -33.24
C ASP A 166 0.48 -11.64 -34.74
N PRO A 167 0.30 -10.39 -35.22
CA PRO A 167 -0.01 -10.12 -36.62
C PRO A 167 1.22 -10.29 -37.50
N ALA A 168 1.03 -10.84 -38.70
CA ALA A 168 2.08 -10.86 -39.71
C ALA A 168 2.46 -9.40 -40.11
N PRO A 169 3.76 -9.05 -40.13
CA PRO A 169 4.21 -7.74 -40.61
C PRO A 169 3.78 -7.49 -42.06
N PRO A 170 3.41 -6.26 -42.43
CA PRO A 170 3.00 -5.94 -43.79
C PRO A 170 4.17 -6.04 -44.78
N ASP A 171 3.84 -6.40 -46.02
CA ASP A 171 4.77 -6.30 -47.14
C ASP A 171 4.90 -4.83 -47.55
N VAL A 172 6.13 -4.32 -47.61
CA VAL A 172 6.46 -2.92 -47.87
C VAL A 172 7.56 -2.79 -48.92
N GLY A 173 7.60 -1.66 -49.64
CA GLY A 173 8.42 -1.53 -50.85
C GLY A 173 9.92 -1.34 -50.63
N ASN A 174 10.34 -0.88 -49.44
CA ASN A 174 11.73 -0.59 -49.11
C ASN A 174 12.25 -1.53 -48.01
N GLU A 175 12.74 -2.70 -48.40
CA GLU A 175 13.27 -3.71 -47.48
C GLU A 175 14.54 -3.23 -46.74
N ASP A 176 15.36 -2.39 -47.38
CA ASP A 176 16.63 -1.89 -46.84
C ASP A 176 16.45 -0.96 -45.62
N TRP A 177 15.28 -0.31 -45.48
CA TRP A 177 14.95 0.52 -44.30
C TRP A 177 14.32 -0.29 -43.16
N THR A 178 13.89 -1.53 -43.43
CA THR A 178 13.10 -2.33 -42.49
C THR A 178 13.92 -3.43 -41.83
N GLU A 179 14.79 -3.04 -40.91
CA GLU A 179 15.63 -3.97 -40.14
C GLU A 179 14.80 -4.77 -39.12
N HIS A 180 13.79 -4.15 -38.50
CA HIS A 180 12.90 -4.77 -37.53
C HIS A 180 11.46 -4.92 -38.05
N ALA A 181 10.73 -5.91 -37.54
CA ALA A 181 9.34 -6.15 -37.94
C ALA A 181 8.44 -4.93 -37.69
N ILE A 182 8.74 -4.13 -36.65
CA ILE A 182 8.04 -2.88 -36.33
C ILE A 182 8.20 -1.85 -37.45
N ASP A 183 9.37 -1.76 -38.08
CA ASP A 183 9.66 -0.79 -39.12
C ASP A 183 8.76 -1.00 -40.34
N ARG A 184 8.39 -2.26 -40.63
CA ARG A 184 7.45 -2.57 -41.71
C ARG A 184 6.07 -1.98 -41.45
N PHE A 185 5.58 -2.03 -40.20
CA PHE A 185 4.30 -1.40 -39.85
C PHE A 185 4.36 0.13 -39.97
N VAL A 186 5.48 0.74 -39.58
CA VAL A 186 5.67 2.19 -39.69
C VAL A 186 5.77 2.60 -41.16
N LEU A 187 6.57 1.89 -41.96
CA LEU A 187 6.77 2.18 -43.38
C LEU A 187 5.46 2.04 -44.17
N ALA A 188 4.67 1.01 -43.90
CA ALA A 188 3.37 0.83 -44.55
C ALA A 188 2.47 2.06 -44.35
N LYS A 189 2.47 2.65 -43.15
CA LYS A 189 1.70 3.88 -42.85
C LYS A 189 2.28 5.14 -43.47
N LEU A 190 3.60 5.24 -43.58
CA LEU A 190 4.26 6.32 -44.31
C LEU A 190 3.92 6.27 -45.80
N GLU A 191 4.04 5.09 -46.43
CA GLU A 191 3.72 4.87 -47.85
C GLU A 191 2.24 5.16 -48.15
N GLU A 192 1.32 4.68 -47.30
CA GLU A 192 -0.13 4.99 -47.39
C GLU A 192 -0.39 6.50 -47.36
N SER A 193 0.40 7.23 -46.57
CA SER A 193 0.30 8.69 -46.42
C SER A 193 1.12 9.48 -47.46
N GLY A 194 1.80 8.80 -48.39
CA GLY A 194 2.69 9.44 -49.37
C GLY A 194 3.94 10.08 -48.77
N LEU A 195 4.36 9.64 -47.58
CA LEU A 195 5.54 10.11 -46.86
C LEU A 195 6.73 9.17 -47.07
N THR A 196 7.94 9.69 -46.87
CA THR A 196 9.18 8.89 -46.93
C THR A 196 9.95 9.02 -45.61
N PRO A 197 10.70 8.00 -45.19
CA PRO A 197 11.52 8.08 -43.99
C PRO A 197 12.56 9.20 -44.04
N SER A 198 12.84 9.80 -42.89
CA SER A 198 13.94 10.77 -42.77
C SER A 198 15.30 10.08 -42.88
N PRO A 199 16.34 10.75 -43.41
CA PRO A 199 17.69 10.19 -43.45
C PRO A 199 18.23 9.95 -42.03
N LEU A 200 19.11 8.95 -41.90
CA LEU A 200 19.84 8.70 -40.65
C LEU A 200 20.68 9.92 -40.25
N ALA A 201 20.75 10.16 -38.94
CA ALA A 201 21.60 11.21 -38.41
C ALA A 201 23.09 10.86 -38.59
N ASP A 202 23.95 11.89 -38.70
CA ASP A 202 25.39 11.67 -38.78
C ASP A 202 25.95 11.07 -37.48
N ARG A 203 27.09 10.37 -37.58
CA ARG A 203 27.71 9.65 -36.45
C ARG A 203 27.96 10.54 -35.23
N ARG A 204 28.36 11.80 -35.43
CA ARG A 204 28.62 12.73 -34.31
C ARG A 204 27.32 13.12 -33.61
N THR A 205 26.24 13.29 -34.35
CA THR A 205 24.89 13.49 -33.80
C THR A 205 24.39 12.25 -33.07
N LEU A 206 24.60 11.04 -33.62
CA LEU A 206 24.17 9.78 -33.01
C LEU A 206 24.81 9.55 -31.64
N ILE A 207 26.14 9.61 -31.53
CA ILE A 207 26.81 9.41 -30.23
C ILE A 207 26.33 10.42 -29.20
N ARG A 208 26.20 11.70 -29.58
CA ARG A 208 25.69 12.74 -28.67
C ARG A 208 24.28 12.41 -28.18
N ARG A 209 23.38 11.99 -29.07
CA ARG A 209 21.99 11.66 -28.70
C ARG A 209 21.95 10.44 -27.78
N LEU A 210 22.69 9.39 -28.12
CA LEU A 210 22.74 8.15 -27.34
C LEU A 210 23.25 8.38 -25.93
N THR A 211 24.37 9.09 -25.75
CA THR A 211 24.90 9.30 -24.39
C THR A 211 23.93 10.12 -23.54
N PHE A 212 23.32 11.18 -24.08
CA PHE A 212 22.30 11.93 -23.33
C PHE A 212 21.05 11.12 -23.03
N ALA A 213 20.60 10.30 -23.98
CA ALA A 213 19.40 9.48 -23.82
C ALA A 213 19.60 8.40 -22.75
N LEU A 214 20.71 7.65 -22.84
CA LEU A 214 20.97 6.48 -21.99
C LEU A 214 21.59 6.85 -20.65
N THR A 215 22.51 7.81 -20.61
CA THR A 215 23.27 8.15 -19.38
C THR A 215 22.99 9.55 -18.84
N GLY A 216 22.30 10.41 -19.59
CA GLY A 216 22.10 11.81 -19.21
C GLY A 216 23.33 12.70 -19.35
N LEU A 217 24.47 12.15 -19.78
CA LEU A 217 25.76 12.84 -19.85
C LEU A 217 26.21 13.07 -21.32
N PRO A 218 26.99 14.12 -21.59
CA PRO A 218 27.64 14.28 -22.89
C PRO A 218 28.72 13.20 -23.10
N PRO A 219 29.02 12.82 -24.35
CA PRO A 219 30.13 11.91 -24.63
C PRO A 219 31.47 12.60 -24.37
N THR A 220 32.49 11.85 -23.92
CA THR A 220 33.86 12.38 -23.82
C THR A 220 34.50 12.53 -25.21
N PRO A 221 35.51 13.39 -25.37
CA PRO A 221 36.27 13.50 -26.62
C PRO A 221 36.79 12.14 -27.12
N GLU A 222 37.29 11.30 -26.21
CA GLU A 222 37.84 9.98 -26.53
C GLU A 222 36.77 8.99 -26.98
N GLN A 223 35.55 9.06 -26.42
CA GLN A 223 34.41 8.27 -26.89
C GLN A 223 33.99 8.71 -28.30
N ILE A 224 33.96 10.02 -28.57
CA ILE A 224 33.67 10.56 -29.90
C ILE A 224 34.71 10.06 -30.90
N ASP A 225 36.00 10.26 -30.62
CA ASP A 225 37.07 9.89 -31.55
C ASP A 225 37.07 8.38 -31.83
N ARG A 226 36.88 7.55 -30.80
CA ARG A 226 36.77 6.09 -30.94
C ARG A 226 35.58 5.68 -31.80
N PHE A 227 34.41 6.28 -31.58
CA PHE A 227 33.20 5.97 -32.36
C PHE A 227 33.32 6.47 -33.80
N LEU A 228 33.92 7.64 -34.03
CA LEU A 228 34.11 8.18 -35.38
C LEU A 228 35.19 7.44 -36.18
N ALA A 229 36.18 6.84 -35.51
CA ALA A 229 37.24 6.07 -36.17
C ALA A 229 36.83 4.63 -36.52
N ASN A 230 35.71 4.13 -35.99
CA ASN A 230 35.25 2.74 -36.20
C ASN A 230 34.07 2.67 -37.18
N ASP A 231 34.35 2.44 -38.46
CA ASP A 231 33.32 2.36 -39.52
C ASP A 231 32.64 0.99 -39.64
N SER A 232 32.85 0.08 -38.68
CA SER A 232 32.15 -1.21 -38.64
C SER A 232 30.64 -1.02 -38.43
N GLU A 233 29.83 -1.89 -39.06
CA GLU A 233 28.38 -1.97 -38.85
C GLU A 233 28.02 -2.25 -37.37
N GLU A 234 28.88 -2.96 -36.65
CA GLU A 234 28.70 -3.26 -35.21
C GLU A 234 29.07 -2.09 -34.28
N ALA A 235 29.67 -1.01 -34.80
CA ALA A 235 30.16 0.09 -33.97
C ALA A 235 29.03 0.79 -33.19
N TYR A 236 27.84 0.88 -33.79
CA TYR A 236 26.67 1.46 -33.15
C TYR A 236 26.14 0.57 -32.01
N GLY A 237 25.96 -0.72 -32.27
CA GLY A 237 25.51 -1.68 -31.25
C GLY A 237 26.44 -1.71 -30.04
N ARG A 238 27.76 -1.79 -30.26
CA ARG A 238 28.74 -1.75 -29.16
C ARG A 238 28.70 -0.46 -28.35
N LEU A 239 28.46 0.69 -28.99
CA LEU A 239 28.28 1.95 -28.27
C LEU A 239 27.02 1.92 -27.39
N VAL A 240 25.93 1.32 -27.88
CA VAL A 240 24.70 1.16 -27.09
C VAL A 240 24.98 0.25 -25.90
N ASP A 241 25.59 -0.91 -26.11
CA ASP A 241 25.95 -1.86 -25.05
C ASP A 241 26.85 -1.20 -23.98
N ASP A 242 27.92 -0.52 -24.40
CA ASP A 242 28.83 0.23 -23.49
C ASP A 242 28.08 1.28 -22.65
N LEU A 243 27.01 1.89 -23.20
CA LEU A 243 26.22 2.89 -22.50
C LEU A 243 25.15 2.28 -21.57
N LEU A 244 24.60 1.12 -21.92
CA LEU A 244 23.69 0.36 -21.07
C LEU A 244 24.44 -0.25 -19.87
N ASP A 245 25.67 -0.72 -20.07
CA ASP A 245 26.55 -1.27 -19.02
C ASP A 245 27.13 -0.18 -18.09
N SER A 246 26.95 1.09 -18.42
CA SER A 246 27.40 2.21 -17.60
C SER A 246 26.57 2.35 -16.33
N THR A 247 27.21 2.59 -15.19
CA THR A 247 26.50 2.86 -13.92
C THR A 247 25.55 4.06 -14.00
N HIS A 248 25.82 5.00 -14.91
CA HIS A 248 24.98 6.18 -15.15
C HIS A 248 23.67 5.86 -15.86
N PHE A 249 23.51 4.67 -16.47
CA PHE A 249 22.26 4.23 -17.07
C PHE A 249 21.15 4.15 -16.02
N GLY A 250 21.38 3.39 -14.94
CA GLY A 250 20.44 3.25 -13.84
C GLY A 250 20.17 4.59 -13.14
N GLU A 251 21.19 5.44 -12.94
CA GLU A 251 21.01 6.79 -12.38
C GLU A 251 20.08 7.65 -13.24
N ARG A 252 20.25 7.61 -14.57
CA ARG A 252 19.43 8.35 -15.52
C ARG A 252 17.98 7.87 -15.52
N TRP A 253 17.78 6.57 -15.61
CA TRP A 253 16.45 5.98 -15.77
C TRP A 253 15.67 5.88 -14.47
N ALA A 254 16.33 5.69 -13.32
CA ALA A 254 15.69 5.71 -12.01
C ALA A 254 14.97 7.03 -11.77
N ARG A 255 15.52 8.16 -12.24
CA ARG A 255 14.86 9.46 -12.14
C ARG A 255 13.49 9.50 -12.82
N HIS A 256 13.37 8.90 -14.00
CA HIS A 256 12.09 8.83 -14.72
C HIS A 256 11.09 7.93 -14.01
N TRP A 257 11.56 6.81 -13.45
CA TRP A 257 10.71 5.93 -12.65
C TRP A 257 10.23 6.59 -11.36
N MET A 258 11.12 7.32 -10.69
CA MET A 258 10.81 8.10 -9.49
C MET A 258 9.74 9.16 -9.76
N ASP A 259 9.74 9.79 -10.94
CA ASP A 259 8.68 10.73 -11.35
C ASP A 259 7.30 10.05 -11.40
N TRP A 260 7.21 8.78 -11.84
CA TRP A 260 5.94 8.03 -11.92
C TRP A 260 5.35 7.70 -10.55
N VAL A 261 6.21 7.34 -9.59
CA VAL A 261 5.79 6.99 -8.22
C VAL A 261 5.78 8.17 -7.25
N ARG A 262 5.95 9.41 -7.76
CA ARG A 262 5.98 10.65 -6.97
C ARG A 262 7.03 10.63 -5.84
N TYR A 263 8.17 10.01 -6.11
CA TYR A 263 9.26 9.90 -5.15
C TYR A 263 9.58 11.24 -4.49
N SER A 264 9.69 11.21 -3.17
CA SER A 264 10.05 12.35 -2.34
C SER A 264 10.80 11.88 -1.09
N GLU A 265 11.65 12.74 -0.55
CA GLU A 265 12.35 12.47 0.72
C GLU A 265 11.59 13.05 1.93
N THR A 266 10.50 13.77 1.68
CA THR A 266 9.61 14.40 2.68
C THR A 266 8.15 14.30 2.21
N HIS A 267 7.19 14.50 3.12
CA HIS A 267 5.77 14.37 2.79
C HIS A 267 5.12 15.60 2.12
N GLY A 268 5.86 16.69 1.90
CA GLY A 268 5.44 17.85 1.10
C GLY A 268 4.29 18.67 1.70
N SER A 269 4.17 18.72 3.03
CA SER A 269 3.09 19.40 3.77
C SER A 269 3.63 20.52 4.69
N GLU A 270 2.76 21.22 5.42
CA GLU A 270 3.06 22.43 6.22
C GLU A 270 4.26 22.27 7.18
N GLY A 271 4.42 21.08 7.78
CA GLY A 271 5.55 20.73 8.65
C GLY A 271 6.64 19.87 7.99
N ASP A 272 6.43 19.51 6.72
CA ASP A 272 7.30 18.73 5.82
C ASP A 272 8.20 17.66 6.48
N PRO A 273 7.63 16.69 7.22
CA PRO A 273 8.43 15.65 7.85
C PRO A 273 9.11 14.77 6.80
N THR A 274 10.33 14.33 7.11
CA THR A 274 11.10 13.40 6.27
C THR A 274 10.43 12.02 6.21
N ILE A 275 10.48 11.39 5.04
CA ILE A 275 10.09 10.00 4.86
C ILE A 275 11.31 9.13 5.23
N PRO A 276 11.25 8.34 6.31
CA PRO A 276 12.40 7.56 6.77
C PRO A 276 12.91 6.64 5.67
N PHE A 277 14.23 6.65 5.47
CA PHE A 277 14.91 5.77 4.51
C PHE A 277 14.47 5.89 3.04
N ALA A 278 13.76 6.95 2.63
CA ALA A 278 13.31 7.12 1.24
C ALA A 278 14.45 6.95 0.22
N TRP A 279 15.66 7.43 0.53
CA TRP A 279 16.86 7.26 -0.31
C TRP A 279 17.17 5.80 -0.65
N ARG A 280 16.80 4.82 0.20
CA ARG A 280 17.00 3.39 -0.09
C ARG A 280 16.19 2.93 -1.30
N TYR A 281 15.01 3.50 -1.51
CA TYR A 281 14.18 3.22 -2.68
C TYR A 281 14.80 3.77 -3.97
N ARG A 282 15.34 5.00 -3.93
CA ARG A 282 16.11 5.56 -5.05
C ARG A 282 17.26 4.63 -5.42
N ASP A 283 18.07 4.24 -4.44
CA ASP A 283 19.25 3.43 -4.70
C ASP A 283 18.87 2.00 -5.14
N TYR A 284 17.75 1.46 -4.64
CA TYR A 284 17.15 0.21 -5.12
C TYR A 284 16.80 0.29 -6.62
N LEU A 285 16.16 1.36 -7.08
CA LEU A 285 15.83 1.53 -8.50
C LEU A 285 17.08 1.61 -9.37
N ILE A 286 18.09 2.36 -8.93
CA ILE A 286 19.38 2.48 -9.64
C ILE A 286 20.02 1.10 -9.79
N ARG A 287 20.08 0.32 -8.70
CA ARG A 287 20.63 -1.04 -8.72
C ARG A 287 19.80 -1.98 -9.60
N ALA A 288 18.47 -1.93 -9.50
CA ALA A 288 17.58 -2.80 -10.28
C ALA A 288 17.69 -2.55 -11.79
N LEU A 289 17.77 -1.28 -12.20
CA LEU A 289 17.93 -0.90 -13.61
C LEU A 289 19.31 -1.26 -14.15
N ASN A 290 20.38 -1.03 -13.39
CA ASN A 290 21.73 -1.43 -13.79
C ASN A 290 21.92 -2.95 -13.82
N ALA A 291 21.17 -3.70 -13.03
CA ALA A 291 21.19 -5.16 -13.02
C ALA A 291 20.24 -5.79 -14.05
N ASP A 292 19.58 -4.98 -14.88
CA ASP A 292 18.57 -5.41 -15.87
C ASP A 292 17.50 -6.34 -15.27
N VAL A 293 16.97 -5.95 -14.10
CA VAL A 293 15.92 -6.72 -13.43
C VAL A 293 14.68 -6.80 -14.34
N PRO A 294 14.11 -7.99 -14.60
CA PRO A 294 12.94 -8.14 -15.44
C PRO A 294 11.78 -7.25 -14.99
N TYR A 295 11.09 -6.63 -15.94
CA TYR A 295 9.99 -5.71 -15.66
C TYR A 295 8.87 -6.34 -14.82
N ASP A 296 8.54 -7.62 -15.05
CA ASP A 296 7.51 -8.32 -14.29
C ASP A 296 7.93 -8.54 -12.82
N GLN A 297 9.21 -8.81 -12.58
CA GLN A 297 9.77 -8.90 -11.23
C GLN A 297 9.73 -7.53 -10.56
N LEU A 298 10.19 -6.49 -11.25
CA LEU A 298 10.18 -5.12 -10.71
C LEU A 298 8.75 -4.70 -10.36
N LEU A 299 7.76 -4.99 -11.19
CA LEU A 299 6.34 -4.71 -10.91
C LEU A 299 5.85 -5.45 -9.65
N LYS A 300 6.14 -6.75 -9.52
CA LYS A 300 5.77 -7.53 -8.32
C LYS A 300 6.37 -6.92 -7.05
N GLU A 301 7.63 -6.49 -7.11
CA GLU A 301 8.32 -5.85 -5.99
C GLU A 301 7.64 -4.55 -5.54
N HIS A 302 7.13 -3.74 -6.48
CA HIS A 302 6.43 -2.49 -6.16
C HIS A 302 5.03 -2.68 -5.58
N ILE A 303 4.38 -3.81 -5.90
CA ILE A 303 3.02 -4.10 -5.44
C ILE A 303 3.02 -4.87 -4.12
N ALA A 304 3.89 -5.88 -3.98
CA ALA A 304 3.88 -6.84 -2.87
C ALA A 304 5.27 -7.44 -2.60
N GLY A 305 6.33 -6.64 -2.73
CA GLY A 305 7.72 -7.08 -2.58
C GLY A 305 8.06 -7.68 -1.21
N ASP A 306 7.34 -7.26 -0.17
CA ASP A 306 7.38 -7.78 1.20
C ASP A 306 6.65 -9.13 1.38
N LEU A 307 5.84 -9.55 0.41
CA LEU A 307 5.07 -10.80 0.42
C LEU A 307 5.62 -11.85 -0.55
N LEU A 308 6.73 -11.58 -1.24
CA LEU A 308 7.33 -12.54 -2.16
C LEU A 308 7.93 -13.72 -1.40
N SER A 309 7.56 -14.94 -1.81
CA SER A 309 8.13 -16.17 -1.25
C SER A 309 9.59 -16.38 -1.64
N GLU A 310 9.99 -15.86 -2.80
CA GLU A 310 11.36 -15.89 -3.31
C GLU A 310 11.81 -14.45 -3.63
N PRO A 311 12.22 -13.69 -2.61
CA PRO A 311 12.65 -12.32 -2.79
C PRO A 311 14.02 -12.24 -3.49
N ARG A 312 14.27 -11.14 -4.20
CA ARG A 312 15.56 -10.81 -4.78
C ARG A 312 16.49 -10.30 -3.68
N LEU A 313 17.56 -11.06 -3.43
CA LEU A 313 18.59 -10.69 -2.47
C LEU A 313 19.79 -10.07 -3.20
N ASN A 314 20.40 -9.08 -2.54
CA ASN A 314 21.70 -8.54 -2.90
C ASN A 314 22.72 -9.06 -1.90
N GLU A 315 23.46 -10.10 -2.30
CA GLU A 315 24.43 -10.80 -1.45
C GLU A 315 25.60 -9.92 -1.03
N GLU A 316 26.05 -8.99 -1.89
CA GLU A 316 27.17 -8.10 -1.60
C GLU A 316 26.81 -7.12 -0.47
N LEU A 317 25.61 -6.55 -0.53
CA LEU A 317 25.11 -5.61 0.48
C LEU A 317 24.46 -6.33 1.68
N GLY A 318 24.13 -7.62 1.53
CA GLY A 318 23.38 -8.39 2.51
C GLY A 318 21.99 -7.80 2.76
N ILE A 319 21.27 -7.41 1.70
CA ILE A 319 19.91 -6.85 1.78
C ILE A 319 18.90 -7.58 0.87
N ASN A 320 17.65 -7.60 1.29
CA ASN A 320 16.48 -7.98 0.49
C ASN A 320 16.00 -6.76 -0.30
N GLU A 321 16.25 -6.79 -1.62
CA GLU A 321 15.88 -5.69 -2.52
C GLU A 321 14.36 -5.65 -2.75
N SER A 322 13.71 -6.81 -2.86
CA SER A 322 12.27 -6.88 -3.12
C SER A 322 11.44 -6.17 -2.07
N MET A 323 11.81 -6.27 -0.78
CA MET A 323 11.12 -5.57 0.32
C MET A 323 11.12 -4.04 0.16
N ILE A 324 12.11 -3.47 -0.53
CA ILE A 324 12.23 -2.01 -0.70
C ILE A 324 11.16 -1.48 -1.67
N GLY A 325 10.72 -2.29 -2.66
CA GLY A 325 9.79 -1.86 -3.70
C GLY A 325 8.46 -1.34 -3.16
N ALA A 326 7.95 -1.91 -2.07
CA ALA A 326 6.71 -1.48 -1.42
C ALA A 326 6.82 -0.08 -0.77
N ALA A 327 8.01 0.50 -0.62
CA ALA A 327 8.16 1.84 -0.02
C ALA A 327 7.42 2.93 -0.82
N GLN A 328 7.13 2.70 -2.10
CA GLN A 328 6.40 3.66 -2.95
C GLN A 328 5.02 4.04 -2.40
N TYR A 329 4.37 3.14 -1.66
CA TYR A 329 3.11 3.40 -0.95
C TYR A 329 3.21 4.52 0.10
N ARG A 330 4.41 4.97 0.46
CA ARG A 330 4.66 6.07 1.40
C ARG A 330 4.98 7.40 0.73
N PHE A 331 5.20 7.45 -0.59
CA PHE A 331 5.43 8.69 -1.35
C PHE A 331 4.14 9.41 -1.69
N VAL A 332 3.31 9.62 -0.67
CA VAL A 332 2.03 10.30 -0.74
C VAL A 332 2.00 11.43 0.27
N GLN A 333 1.10 12.38 0.04
CA GLN A 333 0.99 13.54 0.92
C GLN A 333 0.56 13.09 2.32
N HIS A 334 1.25 13.60 3.33
CA HIS A 334 0.95 13.34 4.73
C HIS A 334 1.05 14.66 5.51
N GLY A 335 -0.07 15.10 6.06
CA GLY A 335 -0.17 16.26 6.92
C GLY A 335 0.58 16.08 8.23
N PHE A 336 1.16 17.18 8.72
CA PHE A 336 1.90 17.21 9.99
C PHE A 336 0.97 17.25 11.21
N ALA A 337 -0.14 18.00 11.11
CA ALA A 337 -1.14 18.16 12.16
C ALA A 337 -2.55 18.26 11.54
N PRO A 338 -3.08 17.15 10.99
CA PRO A 338 -4.38 17.16 10.31
C PRO A 338 -5.51 17.57 11.27
N THR A 339 -6.39 18.46 10.80
CA THR A 339 -7.63 18.81 11.52
C THR A 339 -8.70 17.73 11.39
N ASP A 340 -8.67 16.97 10.30
CA ASP A 340 -9.53 15.82 10.05
C ASP A 340 -8.67 14.61 9.62
N ALA A 341 -8.46 13.69 10.55
CA ALA A 341 -7.63 12.51 10.31
C ALA A 341 -8.31 11.48 9.39
N HIS A 342 -9.64 11.43 9.36
CA HIS A 342 -10.35 10.48 8.50
C HIS A 342 -10.31 10.96 7.05
N GLU A 343 -10.56 12.25 6.82
CA GLU A 343 -10.42 12.83 5.48
C GLU A 343 -9.00 12.63 4.93
N GLU A 344 -7.98 12.79 5.76
CA GLU A 344 -6.60 12.57 5.37
C GLU A 344 -6.27 11.10 5.07
N LEU A 345 -6.79 10.14 5.86
CA LEU A 345 -6.68 8.71 5.56
C LEU A 345 -7.30 8.40 4.18
N VAL A 346 -8.47 8.98 3.89
CA VAL A 346 -9.14 8.81 2.60
C VAL A 346 -8.30 9.40 1.46
N ARG A 347 -7.74 10.61 1.63
CA ARG A 347 -6.85 11.23 0.62
C ARG A 347 -5.58 10.40 0.39
N PHE A 348 -4.95 9.95 1.47
CA PHE A 348 -3.76 9.09 1.43
C PHE A 348 -4.01 7.83 0.62
N THR A 349 -5.14 7.16 0.89
CA THR A 349 -5.52 5.91 0.22
C THR A 349 -5.87 6.13 -1.25
N ASP A 350 -6.59 7.21 -1.57
CA ASP A 350 -6.89 7.59 -2.96
C ASP A 350 -5.63 7.92 -3.75
N ASP A 351 -4.67 8.63 -3.16
CA ASP A 351 -3.38 8.94 -3.80
C ASP A 351 -2.59 7.67 -4.13
N GLN A 352 -2.60 6.66 -3.25
CA GLN A 352 -1.95 5.38 -3.54
C GLN A 352 -2.59 4.68 -4.75
N ILE A 353 -3.93 4.65 -4.81
CA ILE A 353 -4.67 4.09 -5.94
C ILE A 353 -4.35 4.86 -7.23
N ASP A 354 -4.33 6.18 -7.16
CA ASP A 354 -4.05 7.06 -8.30
C ASP A 354 -2.66 6.78 -8.87
N VAL A 355 -1.63 6.73 -8.01
CA VAL A 355 -0.25 6.49 -8.42
C VAL A 355 -0.09 5.11 -9.04
N ILE A 356 -0.58 4.05 -8.39
CA ILE A 356 -0.39 2.67 -8.87
C ILE A 356 -1.12 2.44 -10.18
N SER A 357 -2.38 2.89 -10.27
CA SER A 357 -3.17 2.69 -11.47
C SER A 357 -2.59 3.45 -12.67
N LYS A 358 -2.11 4.67 -12.48
CA LYS A 358 -1.46 5.43 -13.56
C LYS A 358 -0.08 4.88 -13.92
N ALA A 359 0.76 4.61 -12.93
CA ALA A 359 2.14 4.19 -13.15
C ALA A 359 2.24 2.80 -13.78
N PHE A 360 1.42 1.85 -13.33
CA PHE A 360 1.58 0.44 -13.70
C PHE A 360 0.49 -0.09 -14.65
N LEU A 361 -0.71 0.50 -14.64
CA LEU A 361 -1.79 0.10 -15.54
C LEU A 361 -2.00 1.10 -16.69
N GLY A 362 -1.52 2.34 -16.55
CA GLY A 362 -1.81 3.43 -17.49
C GLY A 362 -3.29 3.85 -17.48
N LEU A 363 -4.00 3.62 -16.37
CA LEU A 363 -5.44 3.86 -16.23
C LEU A 363 -5.72 4.88 -15.12
N THR A 364 -6.73 5.72 -15.30
CA THR A 364 -7.16 6.74 -14.32
C THR A 364 -8.22 6.21 -13.37
N VAL A 365 -7.92 5.14 -12.64
CA VAL A 365 -8.90 4.43 -11.78
C VAL A 365 -9.54 5.36 -10.74
N SER A 366 -8.83 6.36 -10.21
CA SER A 366 -9.38 7.32 -9.24
C SER A 366 -10.54 8.17 -9.76
N CYS A 367 -10.73 8.30 -11.08
CA CYS A 367 -11.96 8.92 -11.61
C CYS A 367 -13.21 8.12 -11.22
N SER A 368 -13.08 6.81 -10.97
CA SER A 368 -14.19 5.95 -10.56
C SER A 368 -14.62 6.13 -9.10
N ARG A 369 -13.97 7.00 -8.34
CA ARG A 369 -14.29 7.28 -6.93
C ARG A 369 -15.73 7.78 -6.75
N CYS A 370 -16.19 8.65 -7.64
CA CYS A 370 -17.50 9.32 -7.53
C CYS A 370 -18.58 8.70 -8.42
N HIS A 371 -18.20 8.06 -9.53
CA HIS A 371 -19.11 7.45 -10.50
C HIS A 371 -18.38 6.33 -11.27
N ASP A 372 -19.05 5.49 -12.05
CA ASP A 372 -18.34 4.55 -12.93
C ASP A 372 -17.45 5.31 -13.94
N HIS A 373 -16.27 4.79 -14.28
CA HIS A 373 -15.28 5.52 -15.08
C HIS A 373 -15.90 6.11 -16.36
N LYS A 374 -15.44 7.28 -16.81
CA LYS A 374 -16.07 7.91 -17.99
C LYS A 374 -15.76 7.19 -19.30
N PHE A 375 -14.59 6.55 -19.41
CA PHE A 375 -14.09 5.99 -20.68
C PHE A 375 -13.66 4.53 -20.60
N ASP A 376 -13.35 4.05 -19.40
CA ASP A 376 -12.76 2.73 -19.18
C ASP A 376 -13.80 1.79 -18.59
N PRO A 377 -13.65 0.47 -18.74
CA PRO A 377 -14.55 -0.53 -18.19
C PRO A 377 -14.33 -0.75 -16.68
N ILE A 378 -14.19 0.33 -15.90
CA ILE A 378 -13.91 0.31 -14.46
C ILE A 378 -15.10 0.94 -13.71
N SER A 379 -15.72 0.17 -12.83
CA SER A 379 -16.85 0.64 -12.04
C SER A 379 -16.43 1.38 -10.78
N GLN A 380 -17.38 2.10 -10.17
CA GLN A 380 -17.18 2.64 -8.83
C GLN A 380 -16.97 1.52 -7.80
N GLN A 381 -17.63 0.37 -7.98
CA GLN A 381 -17.44 -0.79 -7.11
C GLN A 381 -15.99 -1.31 -7.18
N ASP A 382 -15.37 -1.31 -8.37
CA ASP A 382 -13.97 -1.73 -8.54
C ASP A 382 -13.01 -0.78 -7.80
N PHE A 383 -13.26 0.53 -7.85
CA PHE A 383 -12.48 1.52 -7.08
C PHE A 383 -12.55 1.24 -5.58
N TYR A 384 -13.75 1.06 -5.02
CA TYR A 384 -13.90 0.82 -3.58
C TYR A 384 -13.42 -0.58 -3.15
N ALA A 385 -13.42 -1.58 -4.04
CA ALA A 385 -12.77 -2.86 -3.79
C ALA A 385 -11.25 -2.68 -3.63
N LEU A 386 -10.61 -1.89 -4.50
CA LEU A 386 -9.19 -1.58 -4.39
C LEU A 386 -8.89 -0.71 -3.15
N PHE A 387 -9.76 0.27 -2.85
CA PHE A 387 -9.67 1.07 -1.63
C PHE A 387 -9.69 0.20 -0.37
N GLY A 388 -10.55 -0.82 -0.32
CA GLY A 388 -10.60 -1.79 0.78
C GLY A 388 -9.30 -2.59 0.95
N ILE A 389 -8.61 -2.90 -0.15
CA ILE A 389 -7.27 -3.52 -0.12
C ILE A 389 -6.27 -2.52 0.47
N MET A 390 -6.24 -1.29 -0.05
CA MET A 390 -5.25 -0.29 0.33
C MET A 390 -5.34 0.13 1.80
N ILE A 391 -6.55 0.34 2.33
CA ILE A 391 -6.78 0.69 3.75
C ILE A 391 -6.52 -0.49 4.70
N SER A 392 -6.37 -1.71 4.18
CA SER A 392 -6.02 -2.88 4.98
C SER A 392 -4.51 -3.05 5.18
N ASN A 393 -3.68 -2.26 4.51
CA ASN A 393 -2.24 -2.27 4.65
C ASN A 393 -1.81 -1.59 5.96
N ARG A 394 -0.78 -2.15 6.63
CA ARG A 394 -0.20 -1.56 7.84
C ARG A 394 1.13 -0.91 7.51
N PRO A 395 1.23 0.43 7.54
CA PRO A 395 2.51 1.08 7.29
C PRO A 395 3.48 0.71 8.44
N ALA A 396 4.68 0.27 8.08
CA ALA A 396 5.73 -0.06 9.03
C ALA A 396 7.10 0.21 8.40
N THR A 397 8.08 0.48 9.26
CA THR A 397 9.50 0.43 8.88
C THR A 397 9.97 -1.01 9.07
N VAL A 398 10.67 -1.56 8.09
CA VAL A 398 11.10 -2.96 8.12
C VAL A 398 12.62 -3.07 7.93
N THR A 399 13.22 -4.05 8.60
CA THR A 399 14.63 -4.41 8.42
C THR A 399 14.78 -5.14 7.10
N VAL A 400 15.52 -4.55 6.16
CA VAL A 400 15.78 -5.14 4.84
C VAL A 400 17.06 -5.98 4.79
N ASP A 401 17.75 -6.19 5.91
CA ASP A 401 18.91 -7.09 5.95
C ASP A 401 18.47 -8.53 5.57
N THR A 402 19.35 -9.32 4.95
CA THR A 402 19.04 -10.73 4.64
C THR A 402 18.79 -11.54 5.91
N PRO A 403 18.00 -12.63 5.85
CA PRO A 403 17.79 -13.51 7.00
C PRO A 403 19.09 -13.97 7.67
N GLU A 404 20.10 -14.30 6.86
CA GLU A 404 21.43 -14.72 7.34
C GLU A 404 22.11 -13.62 8.15
N ARG A 405 22.00 -12.36 7.70
CA ARG A 405 22.59 -11.21 8.38
C ARG A 405 21.86 -10.91 9.69
N GLN A 406 20.53 -10.99 9.69
CA GLN A 406 19.72 -10.83 10.90
C GLN A 406 20.01 -11.94 11.94
N ALA A 407 20.34 -13.15 11.50
CA ALA A 407 20.62 -14.29 12.36
C ALA A 407 22.09 -14.42 12.81
N ARG A 408 23.04 -13.71 12.18
CA ARG A 408 24.50 -13.95 12.26
C ARG A 408 25.07 -14.17 13.67
N HIS A 409 24.55 -13.47 14.69
CA HIS A 409 25.03 -13.55 16.07
C HIS A 409 23.98 -14.06 17.07
N ARG A 410 22.79 -14.46 16.60
CA ARG A 410 21.67 -14.81 17.48
C ARG A 410 22.00 -15.99 18.39
N ASP A 411 22.47 -17.09 17.79
CA ASP A 411 22.75 -18.33 18.52
C ASP A 411 23.94 -18.17 19.48
N GLU A 412 24.96 -17.43 19.05
CA GLU A 412 26.12 -17.10 19.90
C GLU A 412 25.70 -16.25 21.10
N MET A 413 24.90 -15.21 20.89
CA MET A 413 24.35 -14.38 21.98
C MET A 413 23.48 -15.20 22.93
N ALA A 414 22.63 -16.10 22.42
CA ALA A 414 21.80 -16.97 23.24
C ALA A 414 22.65 -17.92 24.09
N SER A 415 23.70 -18.51 23.52
CA SER A 415 24.64 -19.38 24.25
C SER A 415 25.41 -18.61 25.34
N LEU A 416 25.94 -17.44 25.01
CA LEU A 416 26.65 -16.59 25.97
C LEU A 416 25.72 -16.12 27.09
N LYS A 417 24.48 -15.77 26.77
CA LYS A 417 23.48 -15.38 27.76
C LYS A 417 23.23 -16.50 28.78
N GLN A 418 23.15 -17.75 28.34
CA GLN A 418 23.00 -18.89 29.24
C GLN A 418 24.24 -19.08 30.14
N GLN A 419 25.45 -18.99 29.58
CA GLN A 419 26.69 -19.08 30.36
C GLN A 419 26.80 -17.97 31.40
N ILE A 420 26.45 -16.73 31.03
CA ILE A 420 26.43 -15.58 31.96
C ILE A 420 25.46 -15.83 33.11
N ARG A 421 24.28 -16.42 32.84
CA ARG A 421 23.31 -16.78 33.89
C ARG A 421 23.89 -17.77 34.89
N GLU A 422 24.52 -18.84 34.39
CA GLU A 422 25.09 -19.90 35.22
C GLU A 422 26.20 -19.35 36.11
N GLU A 423 27.17 -18.65 35.53
CA GLU A 423 28.28 -18.03 36.27
C GLU A 423 27.80 -16.96 37.26
N LEU A 424 26.80 -16.15 36.88
CA LEU A 424 26.21 -15.16 37.78
C LEU A 424 25.50 -15.83 38.96
N ALA A 425 24.76 -16.92 38.71
CA ALA A 425 24.08 -17.65 39.77
C ALA A 425 25.07 -18.29 40.75
N ASP A 426 26.13 -18.92 40.23
CA ASP A 426 27.19 -19.51 41.05
C ASP A 426 27.92 -18.46 41.87
N ASN A 427 28.29 -17.33 41.25
CA ASN A 427 28.93 -16.22 41.94
C ASN A 427 28.00 -15.64 43.03
N TRP A 428 26.74 -15.37 42.69
CA TRP A 428 25.76 -14.83 43.62
C TRP A 428 25.60 -15.75 44.83
N LEU A 429 25.39 -17.06 44.62
CA LEU A 429 25.25 -18.02 45.72
C LEU A 429 26.51 -18.12 46.59
N ALA A 430 27.70 -18.04 45.99
CA ALA A 430 28.96 -18.08 46.71
C ALA A 430 29.25 -16.80 47.52
N THR A 431 28.76 -15.64 47.07
CA THR A 431 28.98 -14.34 47.73
C THR A 431 27.78 -13.82 48.50
N LEU A 432 26.71 -14.61 48.60
CA LEU A 432 25.48 -14.19 49.27
C LEU A 432 25.74 -14.04 50.78
N ASP A 433 25.97 -12.79 51.21
CA ASP A 433 26.01 -12.42 52.62
C ASP A 433 24.73 -11.63 52.96
N LEU A 434 23.81 -12.30 53.67
CA LEU A 434 22.56 -11.69 54.15
C LEU A 434 22.74 -10.91 55.47
N SER A 435 23.96 -10.88 56.03
CA SER A 435 24.29 -10.21 57.28
C SER A 435 25.19 -9.00 57.04
N GLY A 436 24.63 -7.85 56.66
CA GLY A 436 25.43 -6.62 56.51
C GLY A 436 24.69 -5.39 56.01
N GLU A 437 25.46 -4.30 55.84
CA GLU A 437 24.97 -2.99 55.35
C GLU A 437 24.30 -3.08 53.98
N GLN A 438 24.74 -4.01 53.12
CA GLN A 438 24.17 -4.21 51.78
C GLN A 438 22.71 -4.69 51.84
N TRP A 439 22.39 -5.59 52.77
CA TRP A 439 21.02 -6.06 52.96
C TRP A 439 20.11 -4.93 53.48
N SER A 440 20.56 -4.20 54.50
CA SER A 440 19.84 -3.03 55.02
C SER A 440 19.57 -2.00 53.92
N SER A 441 20.59 -1.68 53.11
CA SER A 441 20.43 -0.73 52.01
C SER A 441 19.46 -1.22 50.93
N ALA A 442 19.43 -2.51 50.63
CA ALA A 442 18.49 -3.10 49.67
C ALA A 442 17.04 -3.07 50.19
N VAL A 443 16.84 -3.34 51.49
CA VAL A 443 15.53 -3.23 52.13
C VAL A 443 15.06 -1.77 52.15
N ASP A 444 15.93 -0.81 52.47
CA ASP A 444 15.58 0.61 52.47
C ASP A 444 15.12 1.12 51.10
N GLN A 445 15.64 0.54 50.01
CA GLN A 445 15.28 0.92 48.64
C GLN A 445 14.00 0.23 48.12
N ALA A 446 13.43 -0.71 48.85
CA ALA A 446 12.28 -1.53 48.43
C ALA A 446 10.92 -0.81 48.58
N GLU A 447 10.73 0.31 47.87
CA GLU A 447 9.49 1.11 47.92
C GLU A 447 8.30 0.45 47.23
N ASP A 448 8.52 -0.29 46.13
CA ASP A 448 7.46 -0.88 45.31
C ASP A 448 6.79 -2.05 46.04
N ILE A 449 5.45 -2.10 46.05
CA ILE A 449 4.64 -3.15 46.68
C ILE A 449 4.88 -4.56 46.09
N LYS A 450 5.40 -4.63 44.85
CA LYS A 450 5.78 -5.88 44.18
C LYS A 450 7.22 -6.28 44.50
N HIS A 451 8.03 -5.40 45.09
CA HIS A 451 9.42 -5.71 45.39
C HIS A 451 9.51 -6.82 46.44
N PRO A 452 10.34 -7.87 46.23
CA PRO A 452 10.45 -8.99 47.17
C PRO A 452 10.79 -8.58 48.61
N LEU A 453 11.50 -7.46 48.80
CA LEU A 453 11.88 -6.94 50.12
C LEU A 453 10.91 -5.89 50.70
N HIS A 454 9.83 -5.56 50.00
CA HIS A 454 8.88 -4.53 50.43
C HIS A 454 8.32 -4.80 51.83
N VAL A 455 7.94 -6.06 52.09
CA VAL A 455 7.41 -6.49 53.38
C VAL A 455 8.45 -6.32 54.49
N TRP A 456 9.73 -6.59 54.23
CA TRP A 456 10.80 -6.44 55.23
C TRP A 456 11.06 -4.98 55.54
N LYS A 457 10.94 -4.08 54.56
CA LYS A 457 11.07 -2.64 54.78
C LYS A 457 10.07 -2.12 55.80
N GLN A 458 8.83 -2.60 55.73
CA GLN A 458 7.78 -2.23 56.67
C GLN A 458 8.03 -2.81 58.08
N LEU A 459 8.81 -3.89 58.20
CA LEU A 459 8.97 -4.65 59.43
C LEU A 459 10.30 -4.43 60.16
N GLN A 460 11.38 -4.09 59.44
CA GLN A 460 12.78 -4.18 59.92
C GLN A 460 13.10 -3.35 61.17
N SER A 461 12.32 -2.30 61.47
CA SER A 461 12.57 -1.36 62.58
C SER A 461 11.52 -1.41 63.69
N LEU A 462 10.62 -2.40 63.68
CA LEU A 462 9.51 -2.50 64.62
C LEU A 462 9.87 -3.29 65.89
N SER A 463 9.30 -2.91 67.03
CA SER A 463 9.34 -3.76 68.24
C SER A 463 8.50 -5.03 68.06
N ASN A 464 8.65 -6.03 68.93
CA ASN A 464 7.93 -7.31 68.80
C ASN A 464 6.39 -7.15 68.75
N GLU A 465 5.82 -6.23 69.54
CA GLU A 465 4.36 -5.98 69.56
C GLU A 465 3.89 -5.24 68.29
N GLU A 466 4.67 -4.26 67.83
CA GLU A 466 4.42 -3.53 66.58
C GLU A 466 4.58 -4.44 65.37
N PHE A 467 5.57 -5.33 65.38
CA PHE A 467 5.83 -6.31 64.32
C PHE A 467 4.63 -7.23 64.12
N ALA A 468 4.08 -7.81 65.20
CA ALA A 468 2.92 -8.71 65.11
C ALA A 468 1.68 -8.01 64.55
N THR A 469 1.49 -6.74 64.94
CA THR A 469 0.39 -5.89 64.45
C THR A 469 0.56 -5.58 62.97
N GLU A 470 1.75 -5.16 62.56
CA GLU A 470 2.05 -4.78 61.18
C GLU A 470 2.08 -5.99 60.24
N TRP A 471 2.62 -7.13 60.68
CA TRP A 471 2.57 -8.38 59.94
C TRP A 471 1.13 -8.80 59.66
N SER A 472 0.25 -8.71 60.65
CA SER A 472 -1.18 -9.02 60.48
C SER A 472 -1.85 -8.07 59.49
N ARG A 473 -1.48 -6.78 59.50
CA ARG A 473 -1.94 -5.80 58.52
C ARG A 473 -1.51 -6.16 57.10
N LEU A 474 -0.22 -6.45 56.90
CA LEU A 474 0.36 -6.83 55.60
C LEU A 474 -0.21 -8.16 55.08
N ALA A 475 -0.38 -9.16 55.94
CA ALA A 475 -0.98 -10.43 55.57
C ALA A 475 -2.45 -10.25 55.12
N ASN A 476 -3.22 -9.43 55.82
CA ASN A 476 -4.58 -9.10 55.39
C ASN A 476 -4.61 -8.31 54.08
N GLU A 477 -3.68 -7.37 53.88
CA GLU A 477 -3.53 -6.64 52.62
C GLU A 477 -3.18 -7.56 51.44
N PHE A 478 -2.25 -8.51 51.65
CA PHE A 478 -1.91 -9.55 50.69
C PHE A 478 -3.11 -10.43 50.35
N GLU A 479 -3.88 -10.89 51.33
CA GLU A 479 -5.06 -11.72 51.10
C GLU A 479 -6.13 -10.97 50.29
N GLN A 480 -6.38 -9.70 50.61
CA GLN A 480 -7.27 -8.85 49.81
C GLN A 480 -6.73 -8.61 48.40
N SER A 481 -5.40 -8.49 48.24
CA SER A 481 -4.74 -8.40 46.93
C SER A 481 -4.96 -9.65 46.09
N ARG A 482 -4.80 -10.83 46.71
CA ARG A 482 -5.05 -12.13 46.09
C ARG A 482 -6.51 -12.30 45.69
N GLU A 483 -7.46 -11.99 46.57
CA GLU A 483 -8.90 -12.05 46.26
C GLU A 483 -9.27 -11.17 45.07
N ARG A 484 -8.66 -9.98 44.93
CA ARG A 484 -8.88 -9.10 43.77
C ARG A 484 -8.33 -9.68 42.49
N LEU A 485 -7.11 -10.24 42.51
CA LEU A 485 -6.53 -10.91 41.34
C LEU A 485 -7.38 -12.11 40.92
N GLU A 486 -7.80 -12.96 41.86
CA GLU A 486 -8.67 -14.11 41.60
C GLU A 486 -10.02 -13.67 41.02
N LYS A 487 -10.64 -12.64 41.60
CA LYS A 487 -11.88 -12.06 41.07
C LYS A 487 -11.71 -11.57 39.63
N ARG A 488 -10.61 -10.87 39.34
CA ARG A 488 -10.28 -10.36 38.00
C ARG A 488 -10.05 -11.50 37.00
N GLN A 489 -9.36 -12.56 37.41
CA GLN A 489 -9.09 -13.73 36.57
C GLN A 489 -10.36 -14.50 36.20
N GLN A 490 -11.34 -14.53 37.10
CA GLN A 490 -12.64 -15.19 36.91
C GLN A 490 -13.65 -14.33 36.12
N GLU A 491 -13.41 -13.03 36.00
CA GLU A 491 -14.28 -12.10 35.29
C GLU A 491 -14.18 -12.30 33.76
N SER A 492 -15.32 -12.18 33.07
CA SER A 492 -15.35 -12.14 31.61
C SER A 492 -15.25 -10.68 31.15
N PHE A 493 -14.10 -10.32 30.56
CA PHE A 493 -13.95 -9.02 29.92
C PHE A 493 -14.47 -9.03 28.48
N PRO A 494 -14.94 -7.90 27.96
CA PRO A 494 -15.25 -7.73 26.54
C PRO A 494 -14.12 -8.20 25.62
N TRP A 495 -12.89 -7.88 25.99
CA TRP A 495 -11.69 -8.40 25.35
C TRP A 495 -10.52 -8.37 26.36
N ARG A 496 -9.69 -9.40 26.34
CA ARG A 496 -8.45 -9.49 27.12
C ARG A 496 -7.41 -10.28 26.32
N ALA A 497 -6.15 -10.01 26.58
CA ALA A 497 -5.02 -10.82 26.12
C ALA A 497 -3.98 -10.89 27.23
N ASP A 498 -3.65 -12.11 27.66
CA ASP A 498 -2.51 -12.40 28.53
C ASP A 498 -1.36 -12.89 27.66
N LEU A 499 -0.35 -12.05 27.46
CA LEU A 499 0.77 -12.37 26.58
C LEU A 499 1.81 -13.30 27.21
N SER A 500 1.55 -13.81 28.42
CA SER A 500 2.26 -14.97 28.96
C SER A 500 1.64 -16.30 28.50
N ASP A 501 0.41 -16.28 27.96
CA ASP A 501 -0.26 -17.45 27.38
C ASP A 501 0.09 -17.59 25.88
N PRO A 502 0.70 -18.71 25.45
CA PRO A 502 0.98 -18.97 24.05
C PRO A 502 -0.26 -18.91 23.13
N ASN A 503 -1.44 -19.31 23.62
CA ASN A 503 -2.66 -19.33 22.81
C ASN A 503 -3.19 -17.92 22.54
N GLU A 504 -2.96 -16.98 23.46
CA GLU A 504 -3.30 -15.58 23.23
C GLU A 504 -2.28 -14.94 22.28
N LEU A 505 -0.99 -15.22 22.48
CA LEU A 505 0.09 -14.68 21.65
C LEU A 505 -0.02 -15.08 20.17
N GLU A 506 -0.50 -16.28 19.83
CA GLU A 506 -0.60 -16.73 18.43
C GLU A 506 -1.45 -15.81 17.55
N HIS A 507 -2.38 -15.07 18.17
CA HIS A 507 -3.26 -14.14 17.49
C HIS A 507 -2.61 -12.76 17.25
N TRP A 508 -1.47 -12.49 17.88
CA TRP A 508 -0.74 -11.22 17.73
C TRP A 508 0.26 -11.28 16.58
N PHE A 509 0.51 -10.11 15.99
CA PHE A 509 1.40 -9.95 14.86
C PHE A 509 2.69 -9.29 15.33
N SER A 510 3.84 -9.93 15.12
CA SER A 510 5.13 -9.30 15.36
C SER A 510 5.95 -9.14 14.08
N HIS A 511 6.76 -8.09 14.08
CA HIS A 511 7.75 -7.81 13.06
C HIS A 511 9.04 -7.34 13.74
N GLY A 512 10.18 -7.56 13.08
CA GLY A 512 11.49 -7.20 13.59
C GLY A 512 12.26 -8.37 14.19
N ASN A 513 13.57 -8.25 14.24
CA ASN A 513 14.48 -9.34 14.61
C ASN A 513 14.57 -9.59 16.13
N GLY A 514 14.07 -8.65 16.94
CA GLY A 514 14.03 -8.75 18.41
C GLY A 514 12.81 -9.49 18.94
N LEU A 515 11.85 -9.83 18.07
CA LEU A 515 10.66 -10.58 18.43
C LEU A 515 10.65 -11.92 17.69
N THR A 516 10.28 -12.97 18.40
CA THR A 516 9.99 -14.30 17.84
C THR A 516 8.59 -14.68 18.29
N ASN A 517 7.64 -14.82 17.35
CA ASN A 517 6.25 -15.15 17.66
C ASN A 517 6.03 -16.62 18.07
N ASP A 518 7.10 -17.39 18.25
CA ASP A 518 7.02 -18.83 18.48
C ASP A 518 6.51 -19.18 19.88
N ALA A 519 6.83 -18.35 20.88
CA ALA A 519 6.39 -18.51 22.26
C ALA A 519 6.57 -17.22 23.07
N PRO A 520 5.76 -17.01 24.13
CA PRO A 520 6.02 -15.96 25.10
C PRO A 520 7.29 -16.28 25.90
N HIS A 521 7.98 -15.25 26.35
CA HIS A 521 9.10 -15.41 27.28
C HIS A 521 8.57 -15.86 28.64
N PRO A 522 9.22 -16.85 29.29
CA PRO A 522 8.79 -17.32 30.60
C PRO A 522 9.09 -16.30 31.70
N ALA A 523 8.37 -16.41 32.82
CA ALA A 523 8.73 -15.67 34.02
C ALA A 523 10.15 -16.04 34.48
N GLY A 524 10.95 -15.03 34.84
CA GLY A 524 12.37 -15.21 35.16
C GLY A 524 13.31 -15.09 33.96
N GLU A 525 12.79 -14.79 32.77
CA GLU A 525 13.60 -14.30 31.66
C GLU A 525 14.37 -13.03 32.09
N PHE A 526 15.51 -12.75 31.49
CA PHE A 526 16.37 -11.64 31.92
C PHE A 526 17.03 -10.93 30.76
N ALA A 527 17.46 -9.69 31.01
CA ALA A 527 18.21 -8.88 30.08
C ALA A 527 19.59 -8.53 30.64
N ILE A 528 20.59 -8.58 29.77
CA ILE A 528 21.99 -8.33 30.12
C ILE A 528 22.29 -6.84 29.98
N ALA A 529 22.88 -6.27 31.03
CA ALA A 529 23.41 -4.92 30.99
C ALA A 529 24.69 -4.91 30.16
N LEU A 530 24.68 -4.12 29.09
CA LEU A 530 25.82 -4.00 28.17
C LEU A 530 26.85 -2.96 28.63
N GLN A 531 26.52 -2.17 29.65
CA GLN A 531 27.33 -1.07 30.18
C GLN A 531 27.05 -0.87 31.68
N GLY A 532 28.00 -0.25 32.37
CA GLY A 532 27.92 0.03 33.80
C GLY A 532 28.39 -1.12 34.68
N ASP A 533 28.09 -1.02 35.98
CA ASP A 533 28.61 -1.94 37.00
C ASP A 533 27.66 -3.11 37.31
N ARG A 534 26.52 -3.21 36.60
CA ARG A 534 25.53 -4.28 36.75
C ARG A 534 25.72 -5.32 35.63
N VAL A 535 25.44 -6.59 35.93
CA VAL A 535 25.40 -7.66 34.92
C VAL A 535 24.01 -7.77 34.28
N LEU A 536 22.95 -7.60 35.06
CA LEU A 536 21.56 -7.67 34.60
C LEU A 536 20.89 -6.30 34.69
N THR A 537 20.12 -5.94 33.65
CA THR A 537 19.20 -4.80 33.75
C THR A 537 17.92 -5.21 34.46
N ASP A 538 17.35 -6.36 34.07
CA ASP A 538 16.01 -6.78 34.47
C ASP A 538 15.90 -8.30 34.61
N ILE A 539 15.02 -8.72 35.53
CA ILE A 539 14.38 -10.03 35.57
C ILE A 539 12.90 -9.78 35.27
N LEU A 540 12.37 -10.50 34.29
CA LEU A 540 11.12 -10.18 33.60
C LEU A 540 10.01 -11.15 34.00
N PRO A 541 8.76 -10.66 34.18
CA PRO A 541 7.60 -11.54 34.26
C PRO A 541 7.33 -12.21 32.90
N GLY A 542 6.45 -13.20 32.86
CA GLY A 542 6.04 -13.84 31.61
C GLY A 542 5.42 -12.82 30.66
N GLY A 543 5.79 -12.86 29.37
CA GLY A 543 5.30 -11.89 28.38
C GLY A 543 6.16 -11.83 27.12
N VAL A 544 5.99 -10.76 26.34
CA VAL A 544 6.73 -10.54 25.09
C VAL A 544 7.67 -9.35 25.25
N TYR A 545 8.94 -9.51 24.86
CA TYR A 545 9.97 -8.48 25.02
C TYR A 545 10.90 -8.44 23.80
N SER A 546 11.26 -7.24 23.34
CA SER A 546 12.10 -7.06 22.15
C SER A 546 13.61 -7.04 22.40
N HIS A 547 14.06 -7.11 23.66
CA HIS A 547 15.47 -6.86 24.03
C HIS A 547 16.17 -7.99 24.78
N THR A 548 15.56 -9.18 24.84
CA THR A 548 16.08 -10.27 25.67
C THR A 548 17.47 -10.74 25.22
N LEU A 549 17.78 -10.59 23.93
CA LEU A 549 19.14 -10.80 23.39
C LEU A 549 19.89 -9.47 23.18
N SER A 550 19.25 -8.46 22.60
CA SER A 550 19.88 -7.18 22.29
C SER A 550 18.87 -6.04 22.25
N SER A 551 19.21 -4.90 22.87
CA SER A 551 18.42 -3.67 22.78
C SER A 551 18.59 -2.90 21.47
N LYS A 552 19.43 -3.38 20.55
CA LYS A 552 19.53 -2.85 19.18
C LYS A 552 18.56 -3.51 18.22
N ASP A 553 18.00 -4.66 18.61
CA ASP A 553 17.09 -5.38 17.74
C ASP A 553 15.77 -4.62 17.67
N ASN A 554 15.19 -4.61 16.48
CA ASN A 554 13.94 -3.92 16.25
C ASN A 554 12.75 -4.79 16.60
N GLY A 555 11.62 -4.13 16.81
CA GLY A 555 10.38 -4.81 17.17
C GLY A 555 9.16 -3.92 16.94
N VAL A 556 8.12 -4.53 16.38
CA VAL A 556 6.75 -4.02 16.33
C VAL A 556 5.83 -5.18 16.71
N LEU A 557 4.99 -4.97 17.72
CA LEU A 557 3.99 -5.94 18.17
C LEU A 557 2.60 -5.31 18.03
N SER A 558 1.68 -6.02 17.38
CA SER A 558 0.32 -5.55 17.14
C SER A 558 -0.73 -6.58 17.53
N SER A 559 -1.81 -6.14 18.17
CA SER A 559 -2.93 -7.01 18.52
C SER A 559 -3.77 -7.41 17.28
N PRO A 560 -4.65 -8.41 17.42
CA PRO A 560 -5.83 -8.54 16.56
C PRO A 560 -6.64 -7.24 16.49
N ARG A 561 -7.55 -7.17 15.51
CA ARG A 561 -8.56 -6.11 15.48
C ARG A 561 -9.55 -6.33 16.62
N ILE A 562 -9.83 -5.26 17.35
CA ILE A 562 -10.75 -5.22 18.49
C ILE A 562 -11.88 -4.29 18.10
N ARG A 563 -13.10 -4.82 18.06
CA ARG A 563 -14.33 -4.05 17.87
C ARG A 563 -14.66 -3.35 19.18
N LEU A 564 -14.64 -2.03 19.20
CA LEU A 564 -14.93 -1.27 20.43
C LEU A 564 -16.43 -1.24 20.71
N ALA A 565 -16.84 -1.89 21.79
CA ALA A 565 -18.15 -1.73 22.42
C ALA A 565 -18.06 -1.05 23.81
N ASP A 566 -16.83 -0.78 24.27
CA ASP A 566 -16.49 -0.43 25.63
C ASP A 566 -15.45 0.71 25.68
N LYS A 567 -15.25 1.29 26.86
CA LYS A 567 -14.62 2.61 26.97
C LYS A 567 -13.19 2.58 27.49
N HIS A 568 -12.76 1.56 28.21
CA HIS A 568 -11.49 1.65 28.94
C HIS A 568 -10.52 0.57 28.48
N LEU A 569 -9.56 0.97 27.65
CA LEU A 569 -8.48 0.10 27.20
C LEU A 569 -7.29 0.26 28.13
N TYR A 570 -6.81 -0.85 28.67
CA TYR A 570 -5.61 -0.92 29.49
C TYR A 570 -4.56 -1.82 28.84
N LEU A 571 -3.31 -1.42 28.95
CA LEU A 571 -2.16 -2.14 28.43
C LEU A 571 -1.03 -2.11 29.46
N ARG A 572 -0.57 -3.27 29.90
CA ARG A 572 0.58 -3.41 30.78
C ARG A 572 1.84 -3.52 29.94
N VAL A 573 2.63 -2.45 30.00
CA VAL A 573 3.83 -2.28 29.17
C VAL A 573 5.01 -1.84 30.01
N ARG A 574 6.18 -2.06 29.43
CA ARG A 574 7.47 -1.63 29.92
C ARG A 574 8.31 -1.23 28.71
N GLY A 575 9.23 -0.29 28.86
CA GLY A 575 10.17 0.00 27.77
C GLY A 575 11.11 1.15 28.05
N ASN A 576 12.09 1.30 27.15
CA ASN A 576 13.12 2.32 27.23
C ASN A 576 13.50 2.81 25.82
N GLY A 577 14.22 3.93 25.75
CA GLY A 577 14.76 4.47 24.50
C GLY A 577 13.71 5.09 23.58
N ASP A 578 12.60 5.60 24.15
CA ASP A 578 11.47 6.16 23.39
C ASP A 578 10.74 5.12 22.51
N ALA A 579 10.74 3.85 22.93
CA ALA A 579 9.74 2.91 22.47
C ALA A 579 8.33 3.43 22.79
N ARG A 580 7.33 3.11 21.97
CA ARG A 580 5.99 3.70 22.10
C ARG A 580 4.88 2.66 22.05
N ALA A 581 3.83 2.90 22.81
CA ALA A 581 2.57 2.17 22.77
C ALA A 581 1.44 3.11 22.33
N ARG A 582 0.51 2.60 21.51
CA ARG A 582 -0.66 3.33 21.02
C ARG A 582 -1.81 2.36 20.72
N TYR A 583 -3.01 2.91 20.54
CA TYR A 583 -4.02 2.28 19.72
C TYR A 583 -4.02 2.90 18.32
N VAL A 584 -4.41 2.10 17.33
CA VAL A 584 -4.54 2.51 15.93
C VAL A 584 -5.97 2.24 15.47
N VAL A 585 -6.61 3.27 14.93
CA VAL A 585 -7.98 3.21 14.40
C VAL A 585 -7.89 3.13 12.87
N GLN A 586 -8.67 2.25 12.24
CA GLN A 586 -8.75 2.15 10.77
C GLN A 586 -7.37 2.02 10.04
N HIS A 587 -6.39 1.34 10.65
CA HIS A 587 -5.01 1.18 10.13
C HIS A 587 -4.27 2.50 9.86
N TYR A 588 -4.67 3.57 10.54
CA TYR A 588 -4.07 4.89 10.38
C TYR A 588 -3.31 5.34 11.64
N PRO A 589 -2.00 5.01 11.76
CA PRO A 589 -1.23 5.29 12.96
C PRO A 589 -0.90 6.79 13.08
N ARG A 590 -1.79 7.55 13.72
CA ARG A 590 -1.66 9.00 13.93
C ARG A 590 -1.21 9.35 15.34
N ARG A 591 -1.01 10.65 15.55
CA ARG A 591 -0.76 11.27 16.86
C ARG A 591 -1.67 12.48 17.06
N GLY A 592 -1.95 12.81 18.31
CA GLY A 592 -2.67 14.03 18.68
C GLY A 592 -3.55 13.79 19.90
N THR A 593 -4.38 14.77 20.24
CA THR A 593 -5.28 14.68 21.40
C THR A 593 -6.21 13.46 21.33
N VAL A 594 -6.68 13.11 20.13
CA VAL A 594 -7.58 11.98 19.87
C VAL A 594 -6.82 10.70 19.44
N TYR A 595 -5.51 10.80 19.24
CA TYR A 595 -4.62 9.68 18.95
C TYR A 595 -3.42 9.73 19.91
N PRO A 596 -3.65 9.53 21.22
CA PRO A 596 -2.61 9.62 22.23
C PRO A 596 -1.57 8.52 22.00
N ILE A 597 -0.31 8.87 22.24
CA ILE A 597 0.81 7.93 22.20
C ILE A 597 1.49 7.94 23.56
N GLN A 598 1.75 6.75 24.09
CA GLN A 598 2.54 6.57 25.30
C GLN A 598 4.00 6.33 24.94
N SER A 599 4.90 7.17 25.45
CA SER A 599 6.35 6.96 25.34
C SER A 599 6.88 6.19 26.56
N LEU A 600 7.79 5.25 26.32
CA LEU A 600 8.39 4.36 27.31
C LEU A 600 9.89 4.71 27.45
N LYS A 601 10.32 5.20 28.61
CA LYS A 601 11.63 5.87 28.77
C LYS A 601 12.48 5.43 29.96
N ASP A 602 11.91 4.74 30.93
CA ASP A 602 12.58 4.47 32.20
C ASP A 602 12.70 2.98 32.52
N GLY A 603 12.26 2.12 31.59
CA GLY A 603 12.26 0.67 31.78
C GLY A 603 11.29 0.22 32.88
N LYS A 604 10.44 1.08 33.43
CA LYS A 604 9.47 0.68 34.45
C LYS A 604 8.26 0.03 33.82
N GLU A 605 7.78 -1.02 34.47
CA GLU A 605 6.48 -1.59 34.15
C GLU A 605 5.38 -0.63 34.62
N GLN A 606 4.37 -0.43 33.78
CA GLN A 606 3.25 0.45 34.07
C GLN A 606 2.00 0.02 33.31
N TRP A 607 0.85 0.37 33.87
CA TRP A 607 -0.44 0.31 33.19
C TRP A 607 -0.66 1.61 32.41
N VAL A 608 -0.86 1.47 31.11
CA VAL A 608 -1.29 2.55 30.23
C VAL A 608 -2.79 2.45 30.06
N HIS A 609 -3.49 3.58 30.21
CA HIS A 609 -4.94 3.67 30.10
C HIS A 609 -5.33 4.64 28.99
N TRP A 610 -6.27 4.21 28.15
CA TRP A 610 -6.93 5.05 27.17
C TRP A 610 -8.45 5.02 27.35
N ASP A 611 -9.06 6.21 27.32
CA ASP A 611 -10.50 6.38 27.16
C ASP A 611 -10.87 6.31 25.68
N MET A 612 -11.61 5.27 25.33
CA MET A 612 -12.03 4.90 23.99
C MET A 612 -13.45 5.40 23.66
N THR A 613 -14.05 6.23 24.51
CA THR A 613 -15.42 6.75 24.32
C THR A 613 -15.62 7.40 22.95
N TYR A 614 -14.62 8.13 22.45
CA TYR A 614 -14.68 8.78 21.14
C TYR A 614 -14.76 7.78 19.98
N TRP A 615 -14.13 6.61 20.12
CA TRP A 615 -13.99 5.58 19.08
C TRP A 615 -14.99 4.42 19.25
N GLN A 616 -16.07 4.64 19.99
CA GLN A 616 -17.10 3.63 20.20
C GLN A 616 -17.71 3.17 18.88
N GLY A 617 -17.76 1.85 18.68
CA GLY A 617 -18.22 1.26 17.43
C GLY A 617 -17.21 1.41 16.27
N GLU A 618 -15.92 1.58 16.53
CA GLU A 618 -14.84 1.45 15.55
C GLU A 618 -14.03 0.16 15.77
N ASP A 619 -13.28 -0.23 14.74
CA ASP A 619 -12.26 -1.28 14.86
C ASP A 619 -10.90 -0.65 15.13
N ILE A 620 -10.22 -1.14 16.17
CA ILE A 620 -8.86 -0.72 16.51
C ILE A 620 -7.90 -1.90 16.61
N TYR A 621 -6.61 -1.61 16.72
CA TYR A 621 -5.65 -2.55 17.29
C TYR A 621 -4.65 -1.80 18.16
N ILE A 622 -3.98 -2.51 19.06
CA ILE A 622 -2.88 -2.00 19.87
C ILE A 622 -1.59 -2.17 19.07
N GLU A 623 -0.73 -1.17 19.07
CA GLU A 623 0.62 -1.26 18.52
C GLU A 623 1.64 -0.82 19.58
N VAL A 624 2.68 -1.64 19.76
CA VAL A 624 3.86 -1.29 20.54
C VAL A 624 5.09 -1.46 19.66
N SER A 625 5.89 -0.40 19.53
CA SER A 625 7.03 -0.38 18.62
C SER A 625 8.29 0.21 19.27
N THR A 626 9.43 -0.29 18.80
CA THR A 626 10.74 0.33 19.00
C THR A 626 10.82 1.69 18.30
N ALA A 627 11.73 2.54 18.73
CA ALA A 627 11.74 3.97 18.41
C ALA A 627 11.99 4.26 16.92
N ALA A 628 12.86 3.49 16.28
CA ALA A 628 13.16 3.62 14.85
C ALA A 628 12.06 3.04 13.94
N ASP A 629 11.21 2.17 14.48
CA ASP A 629 10.23 1.39 13.72
C ASP A 629 8.84 2.03 13.67
N GLN A 630 8.71 3.21 14.27
CA GLN A 630 7.47 3.96 14.24
C GLN A 630 7.13 4.43 12.82
N PRO A 631 5.88 4.27 12.35
CA PRO A 631 5.52 4.46 10.95
C PRO A 631 5.46 5.92 10.46
N VAL A 632 5.39 6.89 11.38
CA VAL A 632 5.23 8.32 11.06
C VAL A 632 6.33 9.19 11.67
N GLU A 633 6.83 8.85 12.86
CA GLU A 633 7.80 9.67 13.61
C GLU A 633 8.98 8.85 14.11
N SER A 634 9.53 8.03 13.21
CA SER A 634 10.69 7.22 13.54
C SER A 634 11.81 8.08 14.13
N ASN A 635 12.20 7.78 15.36
CA ASN A 635 13.37 8.40 15.97
C ASN A 635 14.60 7.60 15.55
N LEU A 636 15.12 7.89 14.36
CA LEU A 636 16.28 7.21 13.80
C LEU A 636 17.57 7.42 14.61
N GLY A 637 17.58 8.39 15.53
CA GLY A 637 18.70 8.63 16.45
C GLY A 637 18.69 7.75 17.70
N ALA A 638 17.58 7.07 18.00
CA ALA A 638 17.48 6.13 19.12
C ALA A 638 17.96 4.74 18.68
N ASP A 639 19.28 4.54 18.71
CA ASP A 639 19.94 3.31 18.28
C ASP A 639 19.70 2.11 19.20
N ARG A 640 19.15 2.35 20.39
CA ARG A 640 18.77 1.33 21.38
C ARG A 640 17.46 1.69 22.03
N SER A 641 16.41 0.96 21.67
CA SER A 641 15.07 1.11 22.24
C SER A 641 14.41 -0.25 22.34
N TRP A 642 13.54 -0.43 23.31
CA TRP A 642 12.89 -1.71 23.52
C TRP A 642 11.60 -1.57 24.30
N PHE A 643 10.77 -2.59 24.20
CA PHE A 643 9.54 -2.70 24.96
C PHE A 643 9.30 -4.11 25.46
N GLY A 644 8.37 -4.22 26.41
CA GLY A 644 7.76 -5.43 26.89
C GLY A 644 6.26 -5.25 27.03
N VAL A 645 5.49 -6.30 26.76
CA VAL A 645 4.04 -6.34 26.93
C VAL A 645 3.66 -7.64 27.61
N THR A 646 2.86 -7.55 28.67
CA THR A 646 2.43 -8.73 29.44
C THR A 646 0.92 -8.93 29.38
N GLU A 647 0.14 -7.85 29.36
CA GLU A 647 -1.32 -7.95 29.43
C GLU A 647 -2.00 -6.77 28.72
N ALA A 648 -3.13 -7.03 28.08
CA ALA A 648 -4.04 -6.00 27.58
C ALA A 648 -5.49 -6.36 27.91
N VAL A 649 -6.32 -5.39 28.25
CA VAL A 649 -7.72 -5.64 28.60
C VAL A 649 -8.61 -4.44 28.28
N LEU A 650 -9.78 -4.73 27.72
CA LEU A 650 -10.85 -3.76 27.47
C LEU A 650 -11.93 -3.94 28.53
N LEU A 651 -12.25 -2.88 29.27
CA LEU A 651 -13.25 -2.86 30.34
C LEU A 651 -14.45 -2.04 29.94
N SER A 652 -15.63 -2.55 30.30
CA SER A 652 -16.87 -1.76 30.29
C SER A 652 -16.86 -0.69 31.39
N GLU A 653 -17.75 0.29 31.26
CA GLU A 653 -17.96 1.31 32.29
C GLU A 653 -18.39 0.66 33.63
N GLU A 654 -19.31 -0.30 33.58
CA GLU A 654 -19.80 -1.01 34.77
C GLU A 654 -18.67 -1.79 35.45
N GLN A 655 -17.79 -2.43 34.67
CA GLN A 655 -16.65 -3.18 35.21
C GLN A 655 -15.64 -2.25 35.89
N GLN A 656 -15.36 -1.08 35.28
CA GLN A 656 -14.51 -0.08 35.91
C GLN A 656 -15.11 0.41 37.25
N GLN A 657 -16.42 0.71 37.27
CA GLN A 657 -17.13 1.15 38.48
C GLN A 657 -17.22 0.05 39.55
N ALA A 658 -17.22 -1.23 39.14
CA ALA A 658 -17.17 -2.39 40.03
C ALA A 658 -15.77 -2.64 40.65
N GLY A 659 -14.79 -1.78 40.36
CA GLY A 659 -13.44 -1.86 40.90
C GLY A 659 -12.57 -2.92 40.25
N LEU A 660 -12.85 -3.28 38.99
CA LEU A 660 -12.05 -4.25 38.22
C LEU A 660 -10.88 -3.62 37.46
N THR A 661 -10.66 -2.31 37.62
CA THR A 661 -9.53 -1.59 37.02
C THR A 661 -8.20 -2.31 37.32
N PRO A 662 -7.42 -2.68 36.30
CA PRO A 662 -6.11 -3.29 36.50
C PRO A 662 -5.18 -2.36 37.27
N ARG A 663 -4.41 -2.94 38.20
CA ARG A 663 -3.42 -2.24 39.01
C ARG A 663 -2.37 -3.22 39.51
N ASP A 664 -1.27 -2.69 40.00
CA ASP A 664 -0.26 -3.49 40.67
C ASP A 664 -0.81 -4.06 41.98
N GLU A 665 -0.59 -5.35 42.18
CA GLU A 665 -1.12 -6.10 43.32
C GLU A 665 0.04 -6.85 43.99
N MET A 666 0.14 -6.73 45.32
CA MET A 666 1.19 -7.37 46.13
C MET A 666 1.27 -8.89 45.87
N ALA A 667 0.11 -9.52 45.66
CA ALA A 667 0.01 -10.96 45.42
C ALA A 667 0.65 -11.43 44.10
N GLU A 668 0.91 -10.54 43.14
CA GLU A 668 1.57 -10.89 41.87
C GLU A 668 3.00 -11.40 42.06
N SER A 669 3.71 -10.87 43.07
CA SER A 669 5.13 -11.18 43.30
C SER A 669 5.42 -11.77 44.68
N LEU A 670 4.57 -11.54 45.68
CA LEU A 670 4.84 -11.94 47.07
C LEU A 670 4.09 -13.20 47.53
N SER A 671 3.33 -13.86 46.65
CA SER A 671 2.60 -15.09 47.01
C SER A 671 3.48 -16.17 47.67
N PRO A 672 4.69 -16.49 47.16
CA PRO A 672 5.56 -17.48 47.80
C PRO A 672 5.94 -17.14 49.25
N LEU A 673 6.15 -15.86 49.56
CA LEU A 673 6.48 -15.41 50.91
C LEU A 673 5.33 -15.68 51.88
N PHE A 674 4.13 -15.19 51.56
CA PHE A 674 2.98 -15.29 52.45
C PHE A 674 2.49 -16.73 52.56
N ASP A 675 2.62 -17.53 51.51
CA ASP A 675 2.28 -18.96 51.56
C ASP A 675 3.29 -19.76 52.39
N ALA A 676 4.58 -19.42 52.36
CA ALA A 676 5.57 -19.99 53.27
C ALA A 676 5.31 -19.60 54.72
N ALA A 677 4.92 -18.35 54.98
CA ALA A 677 4.66 -17.85 56.33
C ALA A 677 3.37 -18.39 56.98
N LYS A 678 2.45 -18.98 56.19
CA LYS A 678 1.30 -19.75 56.70
C LYS A 678 1.74 -21.07 57.37
N GLN A 679 2.94 -21.56 57.06
CA GLN A 679 3.58 -22.62 57.84
C GLN A 679 4.10 -21.98 59.12
N THR A 680 3.63 -22.47 60.27
CA THR A 680 3.79 -21.83 61.59
C THR A 680 5.18 -21.23 61.79
N PRO A 681 5.31 -19.93 62.14
CA PRO A 681 6.60 -19.32 62.37
C PRO A 681 7.31 -20.08 63.49
N SER A 682 8.56 -20.46 63.27
CA SER A 682 9.44 -20.86 64.36
C SER A 682 9.47 -19.72 65.39
N THR A 683 9.12 -20.01 66.65
CA THR A 683 9.24 -19.08 67.77
C THR A 683 10.70 -18.85 68.19
N THR A 684 11.65 -19.32 67.40
CA THR A 684 13.08 -19.09 67.63
C THR A 684 13.42 -17.71 67.06
N PRO A 685 13.93 -16.77 67.88
CA PRO A 685 14.40 -15.49 67.38
C PRO A 685 15.47 -15.74 66.32
N LEU A 686 15.27 -15.22 65.11
CA LEU A 686 16.38 -14.99 64.20
C LEU A 686 17.18 -13.84 64.82
N SER A 687 18.28 -14.18 65.50
CA SER A 687 19.33 -13.19 65.77
C SER A 687 19.97 -12.85 64.43
N LEU A 688 19.54 -11.71 63.86
CA LEU A 688 20.35 -10.99 62.88
C LEU A 688 21.57 -10.36 63.57
#